data_AF-A0A918CCP4-F1
#
_entry.id   AF-A0A918CCP4-F1
#
_cell.length_a   1.000
_cell.length_b   1.000
_cell.length_c   1.000
_cell.angle_alpha   90.00
_cell.angle_beta   90.00
_cell.angle_gamma   90.00
#
_symmetry.space_group_name_H-M   'P 1'
#
loop_
_entity.id
_entity.type
_entity.pdbx_description
1 polymer ?
#
loop_
_entity_poly.entity_id
_entity_poly.type
_entity_poly.pdbx_seq_one_letter_code
_entity_poly.pdbx_strand_id
1 'polypeptide(L)'
;MVAESNPARRLRRLFDRATATPRRRVAAAGVIGLVALGSLGAAVPIAAAVQAAPPAELAADSVERATEPLAAVASDAGTVSLHLAPTGAFVLDPTAATTIGVEIVNGSTELLSQGVVRLSVADDAPDDAAALDAWLGDAARTASAVGESQAPGLVSGGTTQVLVSIPAGRLDGAAAVTGLRAELLVDGVVVATNDAAFPSPHAASAGAPRLALAYPLTVPDDTAGLIDAEQLEAWTAPDGLLTRQLDAVADRSVAIGVDPRIIASVRVLGSRAPESATAWLERLGTVGNVVFPLAYADADLAVQSQLGLPGPLKPESFADVLDAADFLNGMPGVPATPPTQEPVTGPASLDGRALTQGSTPTPTPTATPGDVDGDGTVDEVPTTEQLLSWPYTRADIAWPADDTVAAGDLAWLAAGGLTTSLLSPGNVEPPAPAVDEEDDEESTPVSTAPGNAASSIDGGTAVVADARLTAALRAAASATSDAEWREAMGRLSAELAGYAAEDASASSLLASFARAGGSAADRVEATLEALATLPWAQAASLSDAIGAPPVARTLASSPEAEERRATVQRLIDSEAQTVSFATALIEPSQLADPTRRDLLALLDAGWISTPTDWQSAANEWLTTQVQTRAGISVVPSSTINVISRESGVPATIENTLPYAVTLEVDVAPSNGRLIVEGRQTVTVEPESRASVVVPVAAGVGSGDVLLTVSLYSTEGVEIGSPTYLSANVQADWEGVGAAVLATIVVLFFGIGIWRNVHRRRKARAAEASAPSDAAPAEASAPAAEAGRAADAAPEADAPAQKDEDPRDE
;
A
#
# COMPACT_ATOMS: atom_id res chain seq x y z
N MET A 1 33.61 12.47 -21.28
CA MET A 1 32.23 12.81 -21.65
C MET A 1 31.37 12.17 -20.58
N VAL A 2 30.76 13.04 -19.77
CA VAL A 2 30.29 12.77 -18.41
C VAL A 2 29.09 11.83 -18.41
N ALA A 3 29.10 10.95 -17.41
CA ALA A 3 28.07 9.98 -17.12
C ALA A 3 26.79 10.67 -16.60
N GLU A 4 25.68 10.41 -17.28
CA GLU A 4 24.34 10.48 -16.71
C GLU A 4 23.70 9.11 -16.96
N SER A 5 23.71 8.25 -15.95
CA SER A 5 22.93 7.02 -15.97
C SER A 5 22.35 6.78 -14.59
N ASN A 6 21.28 7.52 -14.30
CA ASN A 6 20.45 7.30 -13.12
C ASN A 6 19.71 5.94 -13.27
N PRO A 7 19.93 4.95 -12.38
CA PRO A 7 19.31 3.62 -12.42
C PRO A 7 17.78 3.66 -12.23
N ALA A 8 17.24 4.68 -11.54
CA ALA A 8 15.78 4.84 -11.35
C ALA A 8 15.03 5.06 -12.68
N ARG A 9 15.68 5.68 -13.69
CA ARG A 9 15.10 5.83 -15.04
C ARG A 9 15.08 4.52 -15.85
N ARG A 10 15.88 3.51 -15.48
CA ARG A 10 15.83 2.18 -16.12
C ARG A 10 14.70 1.32 -15.57
N LEU A 11 14.39 1.42 -14.28
CA LEU A 11 13.24 0.77 -13.66
C LEU A 11 11.93 1.17 -14.37
N ARG A 12 11.69 2.48 -14.60
CA ARG A 12 10.50 2.96 -15.35
C ARG A 12 10.35 2.32 -16.75
N ARG A 13 11.45 2.08 -17.48
CA ARG A 13 11.39 1.52 -18.85
C ARG A 13 11.12 0.02 -18.92
N LEU A 14 11.42 -0.73 -17.88
CA LEU A 14 11.11 -2.15 -17.79
C LEU A 14 9.67 -2.37 -17.33
N PHE A 15 9.17 -1.54 -16.40
CA PHE A 15 7.76 -1.54 -16.01
C PHE A 15 6.82 -1.04 -17.13
N ASP A 16 7.19 -0.01 -17.90
CA ASP A 16 6.41 0.48 -19.06
C ASP A 16 6.25 -0.54 -20.20
N ARG A 17 7.11 -1.57 -20.26
CA ARG A 17 7.00 -2.65 -21.27
C ARG A 17 6.12 -3.82 -20.82
N ALA A 18 5.91 -3.98 -19.52
CA ALA A 18 5.03 -5.00 -18.95
C ALA A 18 3.57 -4.52 -18.84
N THR A 19 3.34 -3.20 -18.71
CA THR A 19 2.01 -2.57 -18.59
C THR A 19 1.33 -2.21 -19.91
N ALA A 20 1.83 -2.69 -21.06
CA ALA A 20 1.19 -2.44 -22.36
C ALA A 20 -0.10 -3.26 -22.54
N THR A 21 -1.18 -2.85 -21.86
CA THR A 21 -2.55 -3.17 -22.24
C THR A 21 -2.98 -2.33 -23.46
N PRO A 22 -3.84 -2.85 -24.34
CA PRO A 22 -4.14 -2.20 -25.60
C PRO A 22 -4.91 -0.89 -25.36
N ARG A 23 -4.33 0.22 -25.82
CA ARG A 23 -5.00 1.53 -25.93
C ARG A 23 -6.37 1.36 -26.60
N ARG A 24 -7.45 1.38 -25.81
CA ARG A 24 -8.80 1.64 -26.32
C ARG A 24 -8.78 3.05 -26.89
N ARG A 25 -8.82 3.14 -28.22
CA ARG A 25 -9.02 4.40 -28.94
C ARG A 25 -10.39 4.93 -28.55
N VAL A 26 -10.42 5.96 -27.70
CA VAL A 26 -11.58 6.85 -27.59
C VAL A 26 -11.70 7.53 -28.95
N ALA A 27 -12.71 7.13 -29.72
CA ALA A 27 -13.04 7.77 -30.99
C ALA A 27 -13.65 9.14 -30.69
N ALA A 28 -12.83 10.18 -30.72
CA ALA A 28 -13.30 11.55 -30.84
C ALA A 28 -13.93 11.73 -32.23
N ALA A 29 -15.26 11.73 -32.30
CA ALA A 29 -15.99 12.06 -33.51
C ALA A 29 -16.22 13.58 -33.58
N GLY A 30 -15.20 14.31 -34.04
CA GLY A 30 -15.37 15.63 -34.63
C GLY A 30 -15.26 15.53 -36.15
N VAL A 31 -16.32 15.84 -36.89
CA VAL A 31 -16.22 16.15 -38.33
C VAL A 31 -17.10 17.35 -38.69
N ILE A 32 -16.40 18.36 -39.18
CA ILE A 32 -16.87 19.53 -39.92
C ILE A 32 -17.32 19.11 -41.32
N GLY A 33 -18.47 19.63 -41.77
CA GLY A 33 -18.65 20.29 -43.08
C GLY A 33 -18.69 19.46 -44.39
N LEU A 34 -19.87 19.54 -45.03
CA LEU A 34 -20.13 19.71 -46.47
C LEU A 34 -19.71 18.61 -47.48
N VAL A 35 -20.71 18.03 -48.17
CA VAL A 35 -20.92 18.10 -49.65
C VAL A 35 -22.24 17.39 -50.03
N ALA A 36 -22.93 17.96 -51.01
CA ALA A 36 -24.27 17.64 -51.52
C ALA A 36 -24.32 16.53 -52.60
N LEU A 37 -25.56 16.23 -53.06
CA LEU A 37 -26.04 15.34 -54.15
C LEU A 37 -26.31 13.89 -53.69
N GLY A 38 -27.42 13.21 -53.97
CA GLY A 38 -28.61 13.48 -54.78
C GLY A 38 -29.29 12.14 -55.12
N SER A 39 -30.63 12.12 -55.09
CA SER A 39 -31.58 11.24 -55.81
C SER A 39 -31.71 9.72 -55.54
N LEU A 40 -32.97 9.34 -55.23
CA LEU A 40 -33.82 8.26 -55.78
C LEU A 40 -33.53 6.77 -55.47
N GLY A 41 -34.56 6.07 -54.95
CA GLY A 41 -34.72 4.63 -55.14
C GLY A 41 -35.62 3.94 -54.11
N ALA A 42 -36.67 3.27 -54.58
CA ALA A 42 -37.81 2.77 -53.80
C ALA A 42 -37.65 1.36 -53.20
N ALA A 43 -38.58 1.07 -52.28
CA ALA A 43 -38.97 -0.17 -51.58
C ALA A 43 -38.72 -1.54 -52.24
N VAL A 44 -38.47 -2.55 -51.39
CA VAL A 44 -39.24 -3.82 -51.20
C VAL A 44 -38.64 -4.60 -50.00
N PRO A 45 -39.46 -5.22 -49.11
CA PRO A 45 -38.98 -5.97 -47.94
C PRO A 45 -38.71 -7.46 -48.26
N ILE A 46 -37.72 -8.06 -47.61
CA ILE A 46 -37.51 -9.50 -47.58
C ILE A 46 -37.78 -10.00 -46.16
N ALA A 47 -38.85 -10.76 -46.02
CA ALA A 47 -39.16 -11.57 -44.85
C ALA A 47 -38.27 -12.82 -44.84
N ALA A 48 -37.62 -13.10 -43.72
CA ALA A 48 -37.04 -14.40 -43.42
C ALA A 48 -37.54 -14.86 -42.05
N ALA A 49 -38.41 -15.87 -42.09
CA ALA A 49 -38.90 -16.58 -40.92
C ALA A 49 -37.78 -17.45 -40.36
N VAL A 50 -37.51 -17.33 -39.05
CA VAL A 50 -36.79 -18.35 -38.28
C VAL A 50 -37.78 -18.94 -37.27
N GLN A 51 -37.85 -20.26 -37.33
CA GLN A 51 -38.81 -21.13 -36.68
C GLN A 51 -38.40 -21.35 -35.22
N ALA A 52 -39.33 -21.16 -34.30
CA ALA A 52 -39.18 -21.42 -32.87
C ALA A 52 -39.06 -22.93 -32.59
N ALA A 53 -38.13 -23.29 -31.70
CA ALA A 53 -38.09 -24.57 -31.00
C ALA A 53 -38.23 -24.31 -29.49
N PRO A 54 -38.95 -25.18 -28.73
CA PRO A 54 -39.30 -24.92 -27.33
C PRO A 54 -38.14 -25.22 -26.37
N PRO A 55 -38.12 -24.62 -25.16
CA PRO A 55 -37.11 -24.93 -24.16
C PRO A 55 -37.43 -26.26 -23.46
N ALA A 56 -36.38 -27.01 -23.18
CA ALA A 56 -36.42 -28.22 -22.37
C ALA A 56 -36.44 -27.85 -20.88
N GLU A 57 -37.38 -28.44 -20.14
CA GLU A 57 -37.39 -28.48 -18.68
C GLU A 57 -36.13 -29.17 -18.15
N LEU A 58 -35.44 -28.54 -17.21
CA LEU A 58 -34.54 -29.20 -16.28
C LEU A 58 -34.88 -28.74 -14.86
N ALA A 59 -34.96 -29.76 -14.00
CA ALA A 59 -35.56 -29.76 -12.68
C ALA A 59 -34.90 -28.79 -11.70
N ALA A 60 -35.75 -28.17 -10.87
CA ALA A 60 -35.36 -27.46 -9.67
C ALA A 60 -34.88 -28.47 -8.62
N ASP A 61 -33.63 -28.32 -8.17
CA ASP A 61 -33.15 -28.87 -6.91
C ASP A 61 -32.94 -27.67 -5.97
N SER A 62 -33.71 -27.66 -4.88
CA SER A 62 -33.79 -26.57 -3.93
C SER A 62 -32.61 -26.65 -2.96
N VAL A 63 -31.66 -25.73 -3.08
CA VAL A 63 -30.71 -25.42 -2.00
C VAL A 63 -31.06 -24.04 -1.45
N GLU A 64 -31.71 -24.06 -0.30
CA GLU A 64 -32.02 -22.91 0.53
C GLU A 64 -30.70 -22.32 1.04
N ARG A 65 -30.24 -21.23 0.41
CA ARG A 65 -29.09 -20.45 0.88
C ARG A 65 -29.63 -19.23 1.62
N ALA A 66 -29.43 -19.23 2.93
CA ALA A 66 -29.64 -18.07 3.78
C ALA A 66 -28.88 -16.88 3.17
N THR A 67 -29.62 -15.83 2.84
CA THR A 67 -29.08 -14.56 2.37
C THR A 67 -29.18 -13.62 3.56
N GLU A 68 -28.07 -13.41 4.26
CA GLU A 68 -27.93 -12.26 5.16
C GLU A 68 -27.70 -11.01 4.31
N PRO A 69 -28.38 -9.88 4.55
CA PRO A 69 -28.14 -8.68 3.79
C PRO A 69 -26.88 -7.99 4.32
N LEU A 70 -25.82 -8.03 3.53
CA LEU A 70 -24.75 -7.04 3.59
C LEU A 70 -25.33 -5.73 3.02
N ALA A 71 -25.40 -4.68 3.83
CA ALA A 71 -25.78 -3.34 3.37
C ALA A 71 -24.64 -2.75 2.51
N ALA A 72 -24.63 -3.12 1.23
CA ALA A 72 -23.92 -2.35 0.21
C ALA A 72 -24.73 -1.07 -0.05
N VAL A 73 -24.06 0.08 -0.06
CA VAL A 73 -24.62 1.30 -0.63
C VAL A 73 -24.92 0.99 -2.10
N ALA A 74 -26.20 0.78 -2.42
CA ALA A 74 -26.62 0.51 -3.77
C ALA A 74 -26.33 1.75 -4.62
N SER A 75 -25.35 1.67 -5.51
CA SER A 75 -25.34 2.54 -6.68
C SER A 75 -26.65 2.28 -7.43
N ASP A 76 -27.47 3.31 -7.64
CA ASP A 76 -28.70 3.28 -8.44
C ASP A 76 -28.42 3.06 -9.96
N ALA A 77 -27.28 2.45 -10.26
CA ALA A 77 -26.84 2.09 -11.60
C ALA A 77 -27.80 1.04 -12.18
N GLY A 78 -28.69 1.49 -13.06
CA GLY A 78 -29.67 0.64 -13.74
C GLY A 78 -31.13 1.01 -13.50
N THR A 79 -31.44 1.98 -12.64
CA THR A 79 -32.80 2.42 -12.30
C THR A 79 -33.02 3.89 -12.67
N VAL A 80 -34.25 4.39 -12.48
CA VAL A 80 -34.56 5.83 -12.60
C VAL A 80 -34.54 6.41 -11.19
N SER A 81 -33.72 7.44 -10.97
CA SER A 81 -33.60 8.11 -9.67
C SER A 81 -34.15 9.54 -9.74
N LEU A 82 -34.58 10.04 -8.58
CA LEU A 82 -35.10 11.40 -8.42
C LEU A 82 -34.29 12.11 -7.34
N HIS A 83 -33.93 13.37 -7.58
CA HIS A 83 -33.42 14.26 -6.55
C HIS A 83 -34.29 15.51 -6.46
N LEU A 84 -34.72 15.89 -5.26
CA LEU A 84 -35.62 17.02 -5.05
C LEU A 84 -35.05 18.01 -4.04
N ALA A 85 -35.11 19.30 -4.36
CA ALA A 85 -34.72 20.36 -3.44
C ALA A 85 -35.42 21.68 -3.76
N PRO A 86 -35.60 22.58 -2.77
CA PRO A 86 -36.02 23.96 -3.03
C PRO A 86 -35.06 24.67 -4.01
N THR A 87 -35.61 25.42 -4.96
CA THR A 87 -34.77 26.15 -5.93
C THR A 87 -34.04 27.30 -5.23
N GLY A 88 -32.70 27.19 -5.12
CA GLY A 88 -31.85 28.25 -4.57
C GLY A 88 -31.66 28.27 -3.06
N ALA A 89 -32.16 27.25 -2.33
CA ALA A 89 -31.95 27.09 -0.89
C ALA A 89 -32.00 25.61 -0.49
N PHE A 90 -31.50 25.28 0.70
CA PHE A 90 -31.64 23.96 1.35
C PHE A 90 -32.54 24.03 2.60
N VAL A 91 -33.33 25.10 2.70
CA VAL A 91 -34.31 25.39 3.75
C VAL A 91 -35.64 25.64 3.07
N LEU A 92 -36.74 25.17 3.67
CA LEU A 92 -38.08 25.31 3.14
C LEU A 92 -38.90 26.24 4.02
N ASP A 93 -39.24 27.44 3.54
CA ASP A 93 -40.13 28.36 4.26
C ASP A 93 -41.60 27.92 4.09
N PRO A 94 -42.28 27.45 5.15
CA PRO A 94 -43.65 26.97 5.04
C PRO A 94 -44.67 28.09 4.81
N THR A 95 -44.28 29.35 5.04
CA THR A 95 -45.18 30.51 4.91
C THR A 95 -45.17 31.12 3.51
N ALA A 96 -44.16 30.81 2.70
CA ALA A 96 -43.97 31.35 1.36
C ALA A 96 -44.35 30.32 0.27
N ALA A 97 -44.70 30.83 -0.91
CA ALA A 97 -44.79 29.97 -2.09
C ALA A 97 -43.37 29.57 -2.48
N THR A 98 -43.14 28.26 -2.62
CA THR A 98 -41.80 27.71 -2.92
C THR A 98 -41.85 26.90 -4.20
N THR A 99 -40.75 26.93 -4.96
CA THR A 99 -40.57 26.04 -6.12
C THR A 99 -39.58 24.95 -5.75
N ILE A 100 -39.97 23.70 -5.99
CA ILE A 100 -39.11 22.53 -5.83
C ILE A 100 -38.62 22.13 -7.21
N GLY A 101 -37.30 22.04 -7.37
CA GLY A 101 -36.69 21.41 -8.52
C GLY A 101 -36.59 19.91 -8.26
N VAL A 102 -37.16 19.10 -9.17
CA VAL A 102 -37.01 17.64 -9.17
C VAL A 102 -36.13 17.27 -10.35
N GLU A 103 -34.89 16.89 -10.08
CA GLU A 103 -33.99 16.27 -11.04
C GLU A 103 -34.38 14.80 -11.22
N ILE A 104 -34.44 14.36 -12.47
CA ILE A 104 -34.77 13.00 -12.88
C ILE A 104 -33.56 12.48 -13.64
N VAL A 105 -32.98 11.39 -13.17
CA VAL A 105 -31.86 10.71 -13.83
C VAL A 105 -32.34 9.35 -14.32
N ASN A 106 -32.29 9.12 -15.64
CA ASN A 106 -32.54 7.81 -16.19
C ASN A 106 -31.23 6.98 -16.19
N GLY A 107 -30.89 6.39 -15.06
CA GLY A 107 -29.76 5.47 -14.92
C GLY A 107 -29.98 4.09 -15.57
N SER A 108 -31.18 3.82 -16.09
CA SER A 108 -31.50 2.57 -16.77
C SER A 108 -30.92 2.50 -18.18
N THR A 109 -30.93 1.30 -18.77
CA THR A 109 -30.54 1.08 -20.17
C THR A 109 -31.68 1.32 -21.16
N GLU A 110 -32.89 1.57 -20.67
CA GLU A 110 -34.09 1.74 -21.48
C GLU A 110 -34.47 3.22 -21.65
N LEU A 111 -35.33 3.49 -22.64
CA LEU A 111 -35.94 4.81 -22.80
C LEU A 111 -37.01 4.99 -21.72
N LEU A 112 -36.88 6.05 -20.93
CA LEU A 112 -37.94 6.50 -20.03
C LEU A 112 -38.97 7.30 -20.84
N SER A 113 -40.21 6.85 -20.85
CA SER A 113 -41.32 7.57 -21.50
C SER A 113 -41.69 8.86 -20.78
N GLN A 114 -42.41 9.75 -21.46
CA GLN A 114 -42.98 10.96 -20.84
C GLN A 114 -43.89 10.58 -19.66
N GLY A 115 -43.84 11.34 -18.58
CA GLY A 115 -44.61 11.10 -17.37
C GLY A 115 -45.02 12.37 -16.64
N VAL A 116 -45.46 12.21 -15.40
CA VAL A 116 -45.82 13.29 -14.48
C VAL A 116 -45.03 13.11 -13.19
N VAL A 117 -44.35 14.16 -12.75
CA VAL A 117 -43.81 14.23 -11.38
C VAL A 117 -44.90 14.75 -10.48
N ARG A 118 -45.27 13.97 -9.47
CA ARG A 118 -46.12 14.38 -8.37
C ARG A 118 -45.27 14.69 -7.17
N LEU A 119 -45.51 15.84 -6.56
CA LEU A 119 -44.91 16.23 -5.30
C LEU A 119 -45.97 16.16 -4.20
N SER A 120 -45.62 15.49 -3.12
CA SER A 120 -46.43 15.34 -1.91
C SER A 120 -45.66 15.80 -0.69
N VAL A 121 -46.38 16.21 0.35
CA VAL A 121 -45.83 16.61 1.65
C VAL A 121 -46.28 15.59 2.68
N ALA A 122 -45.40 15.24 3.61
CA ALA A 122 -45.75 14.37 4.73
C ALA A 122 -47.00 14.88 5.45
N ASP A 123 -47.96 13.99 5.74
CA ASP A 123 -49.20 14.39 6.43
C ASP A 123 -48.90 14.78 7.89
N ASP A 124 -47.96 14.07 8.52
CA ASP A 124 -47.38 14.39 9.81
C ASP A 124 -45.93 14.83 9.59
N ALA A 125 -45.58 16.03 10.05
CA ALA A 125 -44.23 16.56 9.91
C ALA A 125 -43.27 15.78 10.82
N PRO A 126 -42.06 15.40 10.33
CA PRO A 126 -41.04 14.80 11.19
C PRO A 126 -40.63 15.81 12.27
N ASP A 127 -41.00 15.54 13.52
CA ASP A 127 -40.78 16.43 14.67
C ASP A 127 -39.68 15.93 15.62
N ASP A 128 -39.30 14.66 15.50
CA ASP A 128 -38.14 14.06 16.13
C ASP A 128 -37.31 13.23 15.14
N ALA A 129 -36.19 12.69 15.63
CA ALA A 129 -35.27 11.94 14.79
C ALA A 129 -35.82 10.57 14.36
N ALA A 130 -36.67 9.93 15.16
CA ALA A 130 -37.30 8.66 14.82
C ALA A 130 -38.36 8.83 13.72
N ALA A 131 -39.14 9.91 13.77
CA ALA A 131 -40.09 10.30 12.74
C ALA A 131 -39.36 10.67 11.43
N LEU A 132 -38.19 11.31 11.53
CA LEU A 132 -37.36 11.62 10.36
C LEU A 132 -36.79 10.35 9.71
N ASP A 133 -36.26 9.41 10.50
CA ASP A 133 -35.81 8.11 10.00
C ASP A 133 -36.99 7.31 9.39
N ALA A 134 -38.14 7.32 10.06
CA ALA A 134 -39.36 6.71 9.56
C ALA A 134 -39.81 7.36 8.25
N TRP A 135 -39.61 8.66 8.05
CA TRP A 135 -39.90 9.38 6.80
C TRP A 135 -38.89 9.08 5.67
N LEU A 136 -37.61 8.90 5.98
CA LEU A 136 -36.56 8.72 4.99
C LEU A 136 -36.25 7.24 4.64
N GLY A 137 -36.70 6.26 5.42
CA GLY A 137 -36.48 4.82 5.15
C GLY A 137 -37.40 4.20 4.07
N ASP A 138 -37.90 2.97 4.29
CA ASP A 138 -38.85 2.28 3.39
C ASP A 138 -40.26 2.07 3.96
N ALA A 139 -40.59 2.67 5.11
CA ALA A 139 -41.89 2.48 5.76
C ALA A 139 -43.06 3.07 4.95
N ALA A 140 -44.24 2.46 5.06
CA ALA A 140 -45.45 3.02 4.47
C ALA A 140 -45.78 4.37 5.12
N ARG A 141 -45.81 5.43 4.31
CA ARG A 141 -46.04 6.82 4.75
C ARG A 141 -47.26 7.42 4.09
N THR A 142 -47.94 8.26 4.85
CA THR A 142 -49.04 9.09 4.36
C THR A 142 -48.50 10.45 3.96
N ALA A 143 -48.82 10.87 2.74
CA ALA A 143 -48.39 12.14 2.18
C ALA A 143 -49.49 12.68 1.25
N SER A 144 -49.72 13.99 1.33
CA SER A 144 -50.74 14.68 0.56
C SER A 144 -50.14 15.41 -0.64
N ALA A 145 -50.74 15.23 -1.81
CA ALA A 145 -50.28 15.88 -3.03
C ALA A 145 -50.40 17.42 -2.95
N VAL A 146 -49.30 18.11 -3.25
CA VAL A 146 -49.22 19.57 -3.23
C VAL A 146 -48.99 20.19 -4.60
N GLY A 147 -48.45 19.43 -5.56
CA GLY A 147 -48.26 19.89 -6.93
C GLY A 147 -47.90 18.76 -7.89
N GLU A 148 -48.06 19.01 -9.18
CA GLU A 148 -47.65 18.11 -10.25
C GLU A 148 -47.00 18.90 -11.39
N SER A 149 -46.06 18.29 -12.10
CA SER A 149 -45.48 18.83 -13.33
C SER A 149 -45.25 17.73 -14.37
N GLN A 150 -45.31 18.09 -15.65
CA GLN A 150 -45.00 17.18 -16.75
C GLN A 150 -43.49 16.91 -16.80
N ALA A 151 -43.12 15.64 -16.93
CA ALA A 151 -41.74 15.20 -17.12
C ALA A 151 -41.55 14.68 -18.54
N PRO A 152 -40.56 15.19 -19.31
CA PRO A 152 -40.29 14.70 -20.65
C PRO A 152 -39.74 13.26 -20.60
N GLY A 153 -39.84 12.53 -21.71
CA GLY A 153 -39.13 11.26 -21.83
C GLY A 153 -37.61 11.47 -21.87
N LEU A 154 -36.85 10.52 -21.33
CA LEU A 154 -35.39 10.55 -21.23
C LEU A 154 -34.77 9.33 -21.87
N VAL A 155 -33.73 9.53 -22.68
CA VAL A 155 -32.86 8.45 -23.13
C VAL A 155 -32.09 7.84 -21.95
N SER A 156 -31.53 6.65 -22.14
CA SER A 156 -30.61 6.03 -21.18
C SER A 156 -29.45 6.98 -20.85
N GLY A 157 -29.15 7.14 -19.56
CA GLY A 157 -28.17 8.08 -19.02
C GLY A 157 -28.59 9.55 -19.08
N GLY A 158 -29.81 9.86 -19.53
CA GLY A 158 -30.30 11.23 -19.64
C GLY A 158 -30.74 11.81 -18.30
N THR A 159 -30.52 13.12 -18.11
CA THR A 159 -30.95 13.88 -16.93
C THR A 159 -31.81 15.06 -17.35
N THR A 160 -32.87 15.36 -16.60
CA THR A 160 -33.65 16.61 -16.73
C THR A 160 -34.09 17.11 -15.37
N GLN A 161 -34.37 18.39 -15.26
CA GLN A 161 -35.00 18.96 -14.08
C GLN A 161 -36.41 19.46 -14.43
N VAL A 162 -37.39 19.16 -13.58
CA VAL A 162 -38.74 19.73 -13.65
C VAL A 162 -39.00 20.60 -12.42
N LEU A 163 -39.82 21.63 -12.58
CA LEU A 163 -40.14 22.55 -11.49
C LEU A 163 -41.59 22.33 -11.04
N VAL A 164 -41.78 22.10 -9.75
CA VAL A 164 -43.10 21.95 -9.13
C VAL A 164 -43.29 23.09 -8.13
N SER A 165 -44.30 23.93 -8.33
CA SER A 165 -44.61 25.01 -7.39
C SER A 165 -45.53 24.52 -6.28
N ILE A 166 -45.14 24.78 -5.03
CA ILE A 166 -45.94 24.64 -3.81
C ILE A 166 -46.53 26.02 -3.47
N PRO A 167 -47.86 26.21 -3.54
CA PRO A 167 -48.50 27.45 -3.10
C PRO A 167 -48.30 27.72 -1.61
N ALA A 168 -48.28 29.00 -1.22
CA ALA A 168 -48.22 29.40 0.20
C ALA A 168 -49.39 28.80 1.00
N GLY A 169 -49.12 28.40 2.25
CA GLY A 169 -50.12 27.82 3.17
C GLY A 169 -50.50 26.37 2.90
N ARG A 170 -49.77 25.68 2.00
CA ARG A 170 -49.89 24.22 1.80
C ARG A 170 -48.98 23.40 2.73
N LEU A 171 -48.01 24.05 3.35
CA LEU A 171 -47.07 23.47 4.30
C LEU A 171 -47.49 23.83 5.73
N ASP A 172 -47.19 22.97 6.70
CA ASP A 172 -47.40 23.30 8.10
C ASP A 172 -46.42 24.39 8.54
N GLY A 173 -46.95 25.55 8.94
CA GLY A 173 -46.17 26.68 9.41
C GLY A 173 -45.52 26.48 10.78
N ALA A 174 -45.98 25.50 11.56
CA ALA A 174 -45.44 25.19 12.88
C ALA A 174 -44.31 24.13 12.84
N ALA A 175 -44.20 23.38 11.75
CA ALA A 175 -43.22 22.30 11.63
C ALA A 175 -41.78 22.82 11.55
N ALA A 176 -40.89 22.24 12.36
CA ALA A 176 -39.45 22.53 12.31
C ALA A 176 -38.78 21.89 11.09
N VAL A 177 -39.26 20.73 10.66
CA VAL A 177 -38.80 19.99 9.47
C VAL A 177 -40.02 19.60 8.64
N THR A 178 -39.89 19.68 7.32
CA THR A 178 -40.91 19.25 6.36
C THR A 178 -40.40 18.10 5.51
N GLY A 179 -41.13 16.99 5.52
CA GLY A 179 -40.91 15.87 4.60
C GLY A 179 -41.57 16.12 3.23
N LEU A 180 -40.81 15.92 2.15
CA LEU A 180 -41.26 16.02 0.76
C LEU A 180 -41.05 14.70 0.03
N ARG A 181 -42.05 14.26 -0.73
CA ARG A 181 -42.01 13.07 -1.57
C ARG A 181 -42.17 13.46 -3.02
N ALA A 182 -41.24 13.05 -3.87
CA ALA A 182 -41.41 13.07 -5.32
C ALA A 182 -41.74 11.66 -5.83
N GLU A 183 -42.78 11.54 -6.64
CA GLU A 183 -43.12 10.34 -7.39
C GLU A 183 -43.08 10.66 -8.88
N LEU A 184 -42.39 9.85 -9.68
CA LEU A 184 -42.47 9.90 -11.13
C LEU A 184 -43.48 8.85 -11.60
N LEU A 185 -44.54 9.30 -12.26
CA LEU A 185 -45.58 8.44 -12.83
C LEU A 185 -45.46 8.37 -14.34
N VAL A 186 -45.36 7.17 -14.89
CA VAL A 186 -45.42 6.89 -16.33
C VAL A 186 -46.64 6.01 -16.59
N ASP A 187 -47.54 6.45 -17.47
CA ASP A 187 -48.82 5.77 -17.74
C ASP A 187 -49.65 5.45 -16.47
N GLY A 188 -49.51 6.30 -15.44
CA GLY A 188 -50.21 6.16 -14.15
C GLY A 188 -49.55 5.20 -13.16
N VAL A 189 -48.39 4.62 -13.50
CA VAL A 189 -47.60 3.75 -12.63
C VAL A 189 -46.41 4.53 -12.07
N VAL A 190 -46.18 4.45 -10.75
CA VAL A 190 -44.99 5.01 -10.11
C VAL A 190 -43.78 4.19 -10.54
N VAL A 191 -42.83 4.83 -11.22
CA VAL A 191 -41.60 4.20 -11.72
C VAL A 191 -40.36 4.59 -10.92
N ALA A 192 -40.45 5.69 -10.16
CA ALA A 192 -39.41 6.14 -9.23
C ALA A 192 -40.05 6.97 -8.12
N THR A 193 -39.51 6.86 -6.91
CA THR A 193 -39.90 7.66 -5.74
C THR A 193 -38.63 8.11 -5.04
N ASN A 194 -38.65 9.33 -4.50
CA ASN A 194 -37.64 9.78 -3.54
C ASN A 194 -38.27 10.64 -2.45
N ASP A 195 -37.81 10.45 -1.21
CA ASP A 195 -38.25 11.16 -0.02
C ASP A 195 -37.09 12.01 0.51
N ALA A 196 -37.34 13.30 0.71
CA ALA A 196 -36.38 14.27 1.25
C ALA A 196 -36.97 15.01 2.44
N ALA A 197 -36.11 15.64 3.23
CA ALA A 197 -36.52 16.45 4.37
C ALA A 197 -35.76 17.78 4.37
N PHE A 198 -36.47 18.86 4.72
CA PHE A 198 -35.91 20.21 4.75
C PHE A 198 -36.33 20.92 6.03
N PRO A 199 -35.40 21.61 6.72
CA PRO A 199 -35.77 22.42 7.88
C PRO A 199 -36.52 23.67 7.45
N SER A 200 -37.29 24.22 8.39
CA SER A 200 -37.93 25.53 8.31
C SER A 200 -36.98 26.62 8.82
N PRO A 201 -37.03 27.86 8.28
CA PRO A 201 -36.28 28.99 8.85
C PRO A 201 -36.65 29.29 10.30
N HIS A 202 -37.81 28.79 10.76
CA HIS A 202 -38.33 28.96 12.10
C HIS A 202 -37.91 27.84 13.06
N ALA A 203 -37.11 26.86 12.59
CA ALA A 203 -36.57 25.82 13.46
C ALA A 203 -35.80 26.43 14.64
N ALA A 204 -35.90 25.79 15.80
CA ALA A 204 -35.32 26.30 17.03
C ALA A 204 -33.80 26.47 16.88
N SER A 205 -33.29 27.65 17.22
CA SER A 205 -31.84 27.92 17.24
C SER A 205 -31.27 27.98 18.67
N ALA A 206 -32.13 28.10 19.69
CA ALA A 206 -31.72 28.25 21.08
C ALA A 206 -31.02 27.00 21.66
N GLY A 207 -31.22 25.83 21.02
CA GLY A 207 -30.65 24.54 21.38
C GLY A 207 -29.53 24.03 20.45
N ALA A 208 -28.96 24.87 19.58
CA ALA A 208 -28.07 24.41 18.50
C ALA A 208 -26.87 23.58 19.02
N PRO A 209 -26.67 22.32 18.56
CA PRO A 209 -25.57 21.46 18.99
C PRO A 209 -24.21 22.00 18.53
N ARG A 210 -23.16 21.62 19.26
CA ARG A 210 -21.76 21.89 18.91
C ARG A 210 -21.25 20.80 17.97
N LEU A 211 -21.02 21.11 16.69
CA LEU A 211 -20.58 20.17 15.67
C LEU A 211 -19.08 20.29 15.42
N ALA A 212 -18.34 19.21 15.71
CA ALA A 212 -16.98 19.01 15.25
C ALA A 212 -16.96 18.18 13.96
N LEU A 213 -16.02 18.49 13.08
CA LEU A 213 -15.83 17.79 11.80
C LEU A 213 -14.42 17.23 11.69
N ALA A 214 -14.27 16.07 11.04
CA ALA A 214 -12.98 15.48 10.71
C ALA A 214 -12.86 15.18 9.21
N TYR A 215 -11.77 15.64 8.59
CA TYR A 215 -11.48 15.49 7.16
C TYR A 215 -10.14 14.75 6.96
N PRO A 216 -10.10 13.67 6.17
CA PRO A 216 -8.86 13.00 5.80
C PRO A 216 -8.22 13.72 4.60
N LEU A 217 -6.97 14.15 4.77
CA LEU A 217 -6.12 14.69 3.71
C LEU A 217 -5.21 13.55 3.22
N THR A 218 -5.72 12.83 2.22
CA THR A 218 -5.11 11.64 1.62
C THR A 218 -5.09 11.78 0.09
N VAL A 219 -4.44 10.83 -0.58
CA VAL A 219 -4.36 10.75 -2.05
C VAL A 219 -5.10 9.51 -2.55
N PRO A 220 -5.43 9.41 -3.85
CA PRO A 220 -6.07 8.21 -4.41
C PRO A 220 -5.29 6.93 -4.09
N ASP A 221 -6.02 5.83 -3.90
CA ASP A 221 -5.44 4.53 -3.58
C ASP A 221 -4.44 4.08 -4.64
N ASP A 222 -3.24 3.70 -4.20
CA ASP A 222 -2.20 3.12 -5.04
C ASP A 222 -1.40 2.10 -4.24
N THR A 223 -0.44 1.44 -4.89
CA THR A 223 0.46 0.48 -4.24
C THR A 223 1.82 1.08 -3.90
N ALA A 224 2.00 2.38 -4.13
CA ALA A 224 3.30 3.02 -4.05
C ALA A 224 3.49 3.65 -2.67
N GLY A 225 4.57 3.25 -2.00
CA GLY A 225 4.94 3.77 -0.70
C GLY A 225 5.38 5.24 -0.69
N LEU A 226 5.59 5.85 -1.86
CA LEU A 226 5.98 7.24 -2.06
C LEU A 226 5.29 7.80 -3.31
N ILE A 227 4.93 9.08 -3.26
CA ILE A 227 4.34 9.82 -4.38
C ILE A 227 5.49 10.41 -5.20
N ASP A 228 5.49 10.19 -6.52
CA ASP A 228 6.57 10.71 -7.36
C ASP A 228 6.47 12.23 -7.59
N ALA A 229 7.58 12.85 -8.02
CA ALA A 229 7.66 14.30 -8.19
C ALA A 229 6.67 14.85 -9.23
N GLU A 230 6.32 14.06 -10.25
CA GLU A 230 5.39 14.47 -11.32
C GLU A 230 3.95 14.48 -10.79
N GLN A 231 3.57 13.46 -10.01
CA GLN A 231 2.30 13.42 -9.30
C GLN A 231 2.21 14.53 -8.25
N LEU A 232 3.27 14.76 -7.47
CA LEU A 232 3.30 15.86 -6.50
C LEU A 232 3.12 17.22 -7.17
N GLU A 233 3.82 17.49 -8.27
CA GLU A 233 3.65 18.73 -9.04
C GLU A 233 2.21 18.87 -9.54
N ALA A 234 1.63 17.82 -10.12
CA ALA A 234 0.26 17.83 -10.61
C ALA A 234 -0.79 18.02 -9.50
N TRP A 235 -0.61 17.35 -8.35
CA TRP A 235 -1.56 17.40 -7.24
C TRP A 235 -1.45 18.67 -6.40
N THR A 236 -0.29 19.34 -6.41
CA THR A 236 -0.08 20.61 -5.69
C THR A 236 -0.13 21.85 -6.60
N ALA A 237 -0.37 21.66 -7.90
CA ALA A 237 -0.72 22.75 -8.81
C ALA A 237 -1.99 23.51 -8.32
N PRO A 238 -2.28 24.73 -8.82
CA PRO A 238 -3.41 25.54 -8.35
C PRO A 238 -4.77 24.84 -8.33
N ASP A 239 -5.06 24.00 -9.34
CA ASP A 239 -6.30 23.20 -9.42
C ASP A 239 -6.05 21.71 -9.10
N GLY A 240 -4.87 21.40 -8.57
CA GLY A 240 -4.43 20.06 -8.23
C GLY A 240 -5.23 19.46 -7.06
N LEU A 241 -5.24 18.14 -6.98
CA LEU A 241 -6.00 17.40 -5.97
C LEU A 241 -5.71 17.86 -4.54
N LEU A 242 -4.44 17.89 -4.12
CA LEU A 242 -4.05 18.28 -2.76
C LEU A 242 -4.29 19.77 -2.48
N THR A 243 -4.13 20.62 -3.48
CA THR A 243 -4.43 22.05 -3.35
C THR A 243 -5.92 22.26 -3.13
N ARG A 244 -6.79 21.63 -3.93
CA ARG A 244 -8.25 21.72 -3.76
C ARG A 244 -8.72 21.16 -2.41
N GLN A 245 -8.16 20.04 -1.96
CA GLN A 245 -8.46 19.51 -0.63
C GLN A 245 -8.09 20.51 0.46
N LEU A 246 -6.87 21.05 0.42
CA LEU A 246 -6.41 22.02 1.42
C LEU A 246 -7.21 23.34 1.35
N ASP A 247 -7.53 23.82 0.14
CA ASP A 247 -8.40 24.98 -0.08
C ASP A 247 -9.77 24.80 0.53
N ALA A 248 -10.34 23.59 0.47
CA ALA A 248 -11.65 23.31 1.01
C ALA A 248 -11.70 23.33 2.55
N VAL A 249 -10.59 23.08 3.25
CA VAL A 249 -10.59 22.87 4.71
C VAL A 249 -9.73 23.84 5.52
N ALA A 250 -8.75 24.50 4.89
CA ALA A 250 -7.83 25.40 5.57
C ALA A 250 -8.59 26.52 6.30
N ASP A 251 -8.21 26.75 7.56
CA ASP A 251 -8.75 27.78 8.46
C ASP A 251 -10.27 27.71 8.70
N ARG A 252 -10.90 26.59 8.37
CA ARG A 252 -12.31 26.28 8.69
C ARG A 252 -12.39 25.41 9.96
N SER A 253 -13.58 25.35 10.57
CA SER A 253 -13.83 24.54 11.78
C SER A 253 -13.94 23.03 11.48
N VAL A 254 -12.84 22.46 11.02
CA VAL A 254 -12.69 21.04 10.69
C VAL A 254 -11.28 20.59 11.08
N ALA A 255 -11.16 19.40 11.68
CA ALA A 255 -9.87 18.79 11.95
C ALA A 255 -9.34 18.07 10.70
N ILE A 256 -8.03 18.11 10.49
CA ILE A 256 -7.35 17.54 9.33
C ILE A 256 -6.50 16.35 9.79
N GLY A 257 -6.90 15.14 9.37
CA GLY A 257 -6.04 13.96 9.47
C GLY A 257 -5.14 13.90 8.25
N VAL A 258 -3.82 14.05 8.41
CA VAL A 258 -2.88 14.12 7.28
C VAL A 258 -2.18 12.77 7.11
N ASP A 259 -2.16 12.24 5.89
CA ASP A 259 -1.29 11.11 5.53
C ASP A 259 0.20 11.53 5.54
N PRO A 260 1.02 10.99 6.47
CA PRO A 260 2.45 11.32 6.52
C PRO A 260 3.23 10.97 5.25
N ARG A 261 2.72 10.08 4.39
CA ARG A 261 3.30 9.76 3.07
C ARG A 261 3.41 11.00 2.19
N ILE A 262 2.45 11.93 2.25
CA ILE A 262 2.48 13.17 1.47
C ILE A 262 3.69 14.02 1.90
N ILE A 263 3.85 14.21 3.22
CA ILE A 263 4.94 14.99 3.80
C ILE A 263 6.29 14.35 3.46
N ALA A 264 6.43 13.04 3.66
CA ALA A 264 7.64 12.30 3.35
C ALA A 264 8.00 12.41 1.86
N SER A 265 7.03 12.21 0.96
CA SER A 265 7.25 12.22 -0.50
C SER A 265 7.76 13.55 -1.02
N VAL A 266 7.33 14.68 -0.45
CA VAL A 266 7.89 15.99 -0.80
C VAL A 266 9.30 16.15 -0.24
N ARG A 267 9.53 15.74 1.01
CA ARG A 267 10.80 15.97 1.70
C ARG A 267 11.95 15.10 1.20
N VAL A 268 11.69 13.84 0.83
CA VAL A 268 12.73 12.93 0.29
C VAL A 268 13.36 13.44 -1.01
N LEU A 269 12.68 14.34 -1.72
CA LEU A 269 13.19 14.93 -2.96
C LEU A 269 14.23 16.04 -2.72
N GLY A 270 14.37 16.56 -1.49
CA GLY A 270 15.29 17.65 -1.19
C GLY A 270 15.08 18.84 -2.15
N SER A 271 16.18 19.34 -2.73
CA SER A 271 16.16 20.44 -3.72
C SER A 271 15.47 20.11 -5.05
N ARG A 272 15.14 18.84 -5.31
CA ARG A 272 14.33 18.42 -6.49
C ARG A 272 12.83 18.46 -6.24
N ALA A 273 12.38 18.75 -5.02
CA ALA A 273 10.96 18.87 -4.73
C ALA A 273 10.31 19.93 -5.63
N PRO A 274 9.15 19.65 -6.26
CA PRO A 274 8.44 20.66 -7.04
C PRO A 274 8.14 21.90 -6.20
N GLU A 275 8.31 23.09 -6.77
CA GLU A 275 8.08 24.36 -6.08
C GLU A 275 6.66 24.42 -5.50
N SER A 276 5.66 23.99 -6.28
CA SER A 276 4.26 23.89 -5.85
C SER A 276 4.09 23.00 -4.61
N ALA A 277 4.84 21.90 -4.53
CA ALA A 277 4.75 20.95 -3.42
C ALA A 277 5.40 21.50 -2.15
N THR A 278 6.52 22.21 -2.28
CA THR A 278 7.16 22.89 -1.15
C THR A 278 6.29 24.02 -0.61
N ALA A 279 5.70 24.84 -1.48
CA ALA A 279 4.76 25.89 -1.10
C ALA A 279 3.48 25.32 -0.46
N TRP A 280 3.00 24.18 -0.96
CA TRP A 280 1.86 23.48 -0.37
C TRP A 280 2.15 22.98 1.05
N LEU A 281 3.34 22.40 1.31
CA LEU A 281 3.75 22.02 2.67
C LEU A 281 3.85 23.25 3.59
N GLU A 282 4.49 24.33 3.15
CA GLU A 282 4.59 25.55 3.95
C GLU A 282 3.21 26.06 4.35
N ARG A 283 2.26 26.07 3.41
CA ARG A 283 0.88 26.44 3.68
C ARG A 283 0.21 25.50 4.68
N LEU A 284 0.31 24.18 4.49
CA LEU A 284 -0.21 23.19 5.45
C LEU A 284 0.35 23.41 6.86
N GLY A 285 1.62 23.80 6.98
CA GLY A 285 2.27 24.05 8.26
C GLY A 285 1.78 25.30 9.00
N THR A 286 0.97 26.14 8.35
CA THR A 286 0.49 27.42 8.89
C THR A 286 -1.02 27.48 9.11
N VAL A 287 -1.75 26.42 8.77
CA VAL A 287 -3.21 26.39 8.95
C VAL A 287 -3.59 26.41 10.43
N GLY A 288 -4.68 27.10 10.76
CA GLY A 288 -5.22 27.21 12.13
C GLY A 288 -6.01 25.98 12.59
N ASN A 289 -6.14 24.95 11.76
CA ASN A 289 -6.91 23.74 12.06
C ASN A 289 -6.27 22.88 13.18
N VAL A 290 -7.08 22.01 13.78
CA VAL A 290 -6.56 20.85 14.52
C VAL A 290 -6.02 19.86 13.50
N VAL A 291 -4.71 19.62 13.51
CA VAL A 291 -4.02 18.67 12.62
C VAL A 291 -3.48 17.48 13.42
N PHE A 292 -3.69 16.27 12.93
CA PHE A 292 -3.16 15.02 13.49
C PHE A 292 -2.68 14.05 12.40
N PRO A 293 -1.73 13.15 12.70
CA PRO A 293 -1.26 12.18 11.72
C PRO A 293 -2.27 11.05 11.55
N LEU A 294 -2.51 10.65 10.31
CA LEU A 294 -3.01 9.30 10.00
C LEU A 294 -1.86 8.29 10.12
N ALA A 295 -2.18 7.00 9.99
CA ALA A 295 -1.14 6.00 9.73
C ALA A 295 -0.42 6.33 8.41
N TYR A 296 0.85 5.93 8.28
CA TYR A 296 1.58 6.17 7.03
C TYR A 296 0.88 5.47 5.86
N ALA A 297 0.62 6.20 4.77
CA ALA A 297 -0.18 5.74 3.63
C ALA A 297 -1.62 5.35 4.02
N ASP A 298 -2.15 6.00 5.06
CA ASP A 298 -3.45 5.71 5.69
C ASP A 298 -3.68 4.22 6.02
N ALA A 299 -2.59 3.51 6.35
CA ALA A 299 -2.61 2.08 6.61
C ALA A 299 -3.61 1.69 7.71
N ASP A 300 -4.50 0.76 7.38
CA ASP A 300 -5.59 0.28 8.21
C ASP A 300 -5.08 -0.28 9.55
N LEU A 301 -5.44 0.41 10.63
CA LEU A 301 -5.02 0.09 11.99
C LEU A 301 -5.73 -1.14 12.55
N ALA A 302 -6.97 -1.41 12.13
CA ALA A 302 -7.78 -2.48 12.69
C ALA A 302 -7.26 -3.85 12.24
N VAL A 303 -7.00 -4.02 10.95
CA VAL A 303 -6.42 -5.27 10.43
C VAL A 303 -5.06 -5.58 11.06
N GLN A 304 -4.23 -4.57 11.31
CA GLN A 304 -2.93 -4.71 11.96
C GLN A 304 -3.05 -5.18 13.42
N SER A 305 -3.97 -4.58 14.17
CA SER A 305 -4.29 -5.01 15.55
C SER A 305 -4.80 -6.46 15.59
N GLN A 306 -5.73 -6.81 14.71
CA GLN A 306 -6.36 -8.13 14.65
C GLN A 306 -5.42 -9.25 14.21
N LEU A 307 -4.31 -8.92 13.54
CA LEU A 307 -3.21 -9.85 13.25
C LEU A 307 -2.21 -9.98 14.40
N GLY A 308 -2.41 -9.25 15.50
CA GLY A 308 -1.57 -9.34 16.70
C GLY A 308 -0.18 -8.74 16.52
N LEU A 309 -0.03 -7.76 15.63
CA LEU A 309 1.23 -7.02 15.49
C LEU A 309 1.57 -6.29 16.80
N PRO A 310 2.85 -6.01 17.10
CA PRO A 310 3.23 -5.37 18.37
C PRO A 310 2.83 -3.88 18.46
N GLY A 311 2.49 -3.26 17.33
CA GLY A 311 2.06 -1.88 17.21
C GLY A 311 1.86 -1.52 15.73
N PRO A 312 1.34 -0.32 15.43
CA PRO A 312 1.16 0.12 14.04
C PRO A 312 2.48 0.06 13.27
N LEU A 313 2.44 -0.54 12.08
CA LEU A 313 3.56 -0.59 11.16
C LEU A 313 3.94 0.83 10.73
N LYS A 314 5.23 1.04 10.51
CA LYS A 314 5.83 2.31 10.08
C LYS A 314 6.86 2.05 8.98
N PRO A 315 7.19 3.06 8.16
CA PRO A 315 8.37 3.00 7.32
C PRO A 315 9.62 2.72 8.19
N GLU A 316 10.50 1.86 7.71
CA GLU A 316 11.78 1.59 8.40
C GLU A 316 12.81 2.67 8.07
N SER A 317 12.92 3.01 6.78
CA SER A 317 13.85 4.02 6.29
C SER A 317 13.41 4.60 4.94
N PHE A 318 14.05 5.72 4.57
CA PHE A 318 13.98 6.35 3.24
C PHE A 318 15.36 6.44 2.57
N ALA A 319 16.40 5.85 3.14
CA ALA A 319 17.78 5.99 2.68
C ALA A 319 17.97 5.53 1.22
N ASP A 320 17.16 4.58 0.75
CA ASP A 320 17.15 4.08 -0.62
C ASP A 320 16.79 5.14 -1.68
N VAL A 321 16.11 6.22 -1.27
CA VAL A 321 15.65 7.30 -2.17
C VAL A 321 16.31 8.66 -1.91
N LEU A 322 17.19 8.76 -0.90
CA LEU A 322 17.88 10.01 -0.58
C LEU A 322 19.16 10.15 -1.40
N ASP A 323 19.36 11.35 -1.95
CA ASP A 323 20.62 11.76 -2.56
C ASP A 323 21.18 12.94 -1.75
N ALA A 324 22.38 12.78 -1.18
CA ALA A 324 23.03 13.81 -0.36
C ALA A 324 23.17 15.15 -1.10
N ALA A 325 23.35 15.13 -2.42
CA ALA A 325 23.44 16.34 -3.22
C ALA A 325 22.15 17.19 -3.18
N ASP A 326 20.99 16.55 -2.97
CA ASP A 326 19.71 17.25 -2.91
C ASP A 326 19.49 18.00 -1.59
N PHE A 327 20.28 17.71 -0.54
CA PHE A 327 20.07 18.26 0.81
C PHE A 327 21.09 19.32 1.23
N LEU A 328 21.96 19.74 0.32
CA LEU A 328 22.96 20.78 0.58
C LEU A 328 22.36 22.13 1.05
N ASN A 329 21.09 22.38 0.72
CA ASN A 329 20.35 23.59 1.10
C ASN A 329 19.30 23.34 2.20
N GLY A 330 19.33 22.18 2.85
CA GLY A 330 18.36 21.78 3.87
C GLY A 330 17.12 21.05 3.31
N MET A 331 16.24 20.63 4.21
CA MET A 331 15.04 19.86 3.91
C MET A 331 13.86 20.77 3.51
N PRO A 332 13.06 20.41 2.49
CA PRO A 332 11.83 21.12 2.14
C PRO A 332 10.83 21.27 3.30
N GLY A 333 10.19 22.44 3.40
CA GLY A 333 9.14 22.69 4.40
C GLY A 333 9.63 22.80 5.84
N VAL A 334 10.95 22.92 6.06
CA VAL A 334 11.55 23.27 7.35
C VAL A 334 12.12 24.69 7.23
N PRO A 335 11.72 25.66 8.08
CA PRO A 335 12.27 27.01 8.01
C PRO A 335 13.80 26.99 8.16
N ALA A 336 14.51 27.65 7.25
CA ALA A 336 15.95 27.85 7.41
C ALA A 336 16.20 28.69 8.66
N THR A 337 16.96 28.16 9.62
CA THR A 337 17.44 28.94 10.76
C THR A 337 18.24 30.14 10.21
N PRO A 338 17.87 31.40 10.51
CA PRO A 338 18.65 32.54 10.02
C PRO A 338 20.08 32.43 10.55
N PRO A 339 21.10 32.78 9.75
CA PRO A 339 22.48 32.67 10.20
C PRO A 339 22.67 33.52 11.45
N THR A 340 23.09 32.89 12.55
CA THR A 340 23.53 33.55 13.77
C THR A 340 24.65 34.52 13.38
N GLN A 341 24.34 35.81 13.31
CA GLN A 341 25.38 36.83 13.17
C GLN A 341 26.21 36.79 14.44
N GLU A 342 27.49 36.42 14.32
CA GLU A 342 28.45 36.56 15.40
C GLU A 342 28.43 38.01 15.91
N PRO A 343 28.36 38.24 17.24
CA PRO A 343 28.37 39.60 17.76
C PRO A 343 29.74 40.23 17.50
N VAL A 344 29.79 41.23 16.61
CA VAL A 344 30.92 42.17 16.52
C VAL A 344 31.02 42.93 17.84
N THR A 345 31.98 42.54 18.66
CA THR A 345 32.32 43.20 19.92
C THR A 345 33.05 44.52 19.64
N GLY A 346 32.30 45.63 19.64
CA GLY A 346 32.86 46.97 19.85
C GLY A 346 33.14 47.21 21.34
N PRO A 347 34.26 47.87 21.72
CA PRO A 347 34.59 48.05 23.13
C PRO A 347 33.69 49.09 23.82
N ALA A 348 33.51 48.82 25.11
CA ALA A 348 32.53 49.35 26.05
C ALA A 348 32.57 50.87 26.33
N SER A 349 31.45 51.37 26.85
CA SER A 349 31.41 52.46 27.84
C SER A 349 30.36 52.16 28.90
N LEU A 350 30.80 52.25 30.15
CA LEU A 350 30.11 51.92 31.41
C LEU A 350 29.38 53.15 31.98
N ASP A 351 28.23 52.93 32.62
CA ASP A 351 27.73 53.55 33.87
C ASP A 351 26.23 53.19 34.02
N GLY A 352 25.65 52.68 35.12
CA GLY A 352 26.12 52.29 36.43
C GLY A 352 24.90 51.91 37.33
N ARG A 353 25.03 50.81 38.12
CA ARG A 353 24.34 50.41 39.39
C ARG A 353 22.79 50.36 39.43
N ALA A 354 22.14 49.32 39.98
CA ALA A 354 22.35 48.72 41.30
C ALA A 354 21.85 47.26 41.47
N LEU A 355 22.40 46.61 42.51
CA LEU A 355 22.32 45.20 42.97
C LEU A 355 20.99 44.91 43.72
N THR A 356 20.45 43.68 43.79
CA THR A 356 20.81 42.61 44.76
C THR A 356 20.41 41.17 44.36
N GLN A 357 21.27 40.23 44.79
CA GLN A 357 21.28 38.75 44.77
C GLN A 357 20.06 38.09 45.48
N GLY A 358 19.71 36.81 45.34
CA GLY A 358 20.31 35.66 44.64
C GLY A 358 19.65 34.34 45.11
N SER A 359 19.76 33.27 44.32
CA SER A 359 19.78 31.86 44.78
C SER A 359 20.18 30.95 43.61
N THR A 360 21.26 30.22 43.83
CA THR A 360 21.95 29.28 42.94
C THR A 360 21.32 27.89 43.00
N PRO A 361 21.25 27.13 41.88
CA PRO A 361 21.34 25.68 41.96
C PRO A 361 22.67 25.13 41.42
N THR A 362 23.15 24.13 42.16
CA THR A 362 24.36 23.32 42.06
C THR A 362 24.49 22.56 40.72
N PRO A 363 25.73 22.35 40.22
CA PRO A 363 26.00 21.75 38.91
C PRO A 363 25.92 20.21 38.89
N THR A 364 25.44 19.67 37.78
CA THR A 364 25.44 18.25 37.36
C THR A 364 26.35 18.11 36.12
N PRO A 365 27.07 16.99 35.94
CA PRO A 365 28.49 17.01 35.63
C PRO A 365 28.86 17.23 34.16
N THR A 366 30.08 17.75 34.02
CA THR A 366 30.94 17.84 32.83
C THR A 366 30.95 16.55 32.02
N ALA A 367 30.38 16.61 30.81
CA ALA A 367 30.81 15.77 29.71
C ALA A 367 32.19 16.24 29.24
N THR A 368 33.09 15.29 29.04
CA THR A 368 34.44 15.47 28.50
C THR A 368 34.40 16.20 27.15
N PRO A 369 35.20 17.26 26.92
CA PRO A 369 35.35 17.88 25.61
C PRO A 369 36.26 17.03 24.72
N GLY A 370 35.73 16.60 23.57
CA GLY A 370 36.41 15.87 22.49
C GLY A 370 35.36 15.02 21.78
N ASP A 371 34.90 15.26 20.56
CA ASP A 371 35.42 16.08 19.47
C ASP A 371 34.40 17.16 19.07
N VAL A 372 34.88 18.40 18.98
CA VAL A 372 34.22 19.44 18.19
C VAL A 372 35.01 19.49 16.90
N ASP A 373 34.67 18.63 15.95
CA ASP A 373 35.05 18.85 14.58
C ASP A 373 34.15 19.99 14.06
N GLY A 374 34.68 21.20 14.23
CA GLY A 374 34.34 22.33 13.38
C GLY A 374 34.90 22.08 12.00
N ASP A 375 34.24 21.21 11.24
CA ASP A 375 34.17 21.22 9.80
C ASP A 375 32.69 21.13 9.45
N GLY A 376 32.17 22.12 8.72
CA GLY A 376 30.81 22.08 8.22
C GLY A 376 30.75 21.09 7.06
N THR A 377 30.75 19.79 7.36
CA THR A 377 30.44 18.77 6.36
C THR A 377 28.93 18.73 6.17
N VAL A 378 28.48 19.24 5.03
CA VAL A 378 27.09 19.26 4.56
C VAL A 378 26.65 17.87 4.04
N ASP A 379 27.23 16.79 4.59
CA ASP A 379 27.19 15.43 4.04
C ASP A 379 26.13 14.51 4.69
N GLU A 380 25.35 15.00 5.67
CA GLU A 380 24.36 14.16 6.35
C GLU A 380 22.99 14.27 5.68
N VAL A 381 22.54 13.18 5.04
CA VAL A 381 21.17 13.03 4.56
C VAL A 381 20.19 13.00 5.74
N PRO A 382 18.96 13.50 5.59
CA PRO A 382 18.03 13.53 6.72
C PRO A 382 17.61 12.14 7.20
N THR A 383 17.35 12.03 8.51
CA THR A 383 16.83 10.78 9.10
C THR A 383 15.34 10.57 8.80
N THR A 384 14.87 9.33 8.93
CA THR A 384 13.45 8.97 8.82
C THR A 384 12.57 9.82 9.73
N GLU A 385 13.00 10.04 10.98
CA GLU A 385 12.29 10.85 11.96
C GLU A 385 12.20 12.31 11.51
N GLN A 386 13.26 12.87 10.94
CA GLN A 386 13.25 14.24 10.41
C GLN A 386 12.29 14.36 9.23
N LEU A 387 12.29 13.38 8.32
CA LEU A 387 11.40 13.36 7.15
C LEU A 387 9.92 13.29 7.56
N LEU A 388 9.59 12.55 8.62
CA LEU A 388 8.23 12.40 9.13
C LEU A 388 7.82 13.46 10.17
N SER A 389 8.77 14.26 10.67
CA SER A 389 8.53 15.24 11.73
C SER A 389 7.60 16.37 11.27
N TRP A 390 6.45 16.52 11.92
CA TRP A 390 5.49 17.58 11.60
C TRP A 390 4.93 18.20 12.89
N PRO A 391 4.60 19.51 12.91
CA PRO A 391 4.00 20.17 14.07
C PRO A 391 2.52 19.81 14.23
N TYR A 392 2.21 18.52 14.46
CA TYR A 392 0.86 18.08 14.74
C TYR A 392 0.33 18.71 16.03
N THR A 393 -0.92 19.19 15.99
CA THR A 393 -1.61 19.71 17.19
C THR A 393 -2.03 18.58 18.14
N ARG A 394 -2.25 17.39 17.60
CA ARG A 394 -2.59 16.16 18.31
C ARG A 394 -1.84 14.99 17.66
N ALA A 395 -1.13 14.19 18.46
CA ALA A 395 -0.41 13.01 17.98
C ALA A 395 -0.90 11.71 18.65
N ASP A 396 -1.90 11.81 19.52
CA ASP A 396 -2.48 10.73 20.32
C ASP A 396 -3.76 10.14 19.69
N ILE A 397 -4.08 10.55 18.46
CA ILE A 397 -5.33 10.20 17.79
C ILE A 397 -5.13 8.98 16.90
N ALA A 398 -5.88 7.91 17.16
CA ALA A 398 -6.15 6.87 16.18
C ALA A 398 -7.44 7.19 15.45
N TRP A 399 -7.47 6.96 14.15
CA TRP A 399 -8.70 6.95 13.38
C TRP A 399 -8.65 5.68 12.52
N PRO A 400 -9.23 4.57 13.02
CA PRO A 400 -9.39 3.34 12.24
C PRO A 400 -10.32 3.55 11.05
N ALA A 401 -10.35 2.56 10.15
CA ALA A 401 -11.34 2.53 9.09
C ALA A 401 -12.76 2.36 9.65
N ASP A 402 -13.75 2.77 8.87
CA ASP A 402 -15.15 2.70 9.29
C ASP A 402 -15.58 1.26 9.50
N ASP A 403 -16.17 0.98 10.66
CA ASP A 403 -16.85 -0.27 10.98
C ASP A 403 -15.92 -1.49 11.00
N THR A 404 -14.64 -1.30 11.37
CA THR A 404 -13.62 -2.38 11.39
C THR A 404 -13.02 -2.71 12.75
N VAL A 405 -13.31 -1.89 13.77
CA VAL A 405 -12.78 -2.07 15.13
C VAL A 405 -13.42 -3.27 15.83
N ALA A 406 -12.58 -4.17 16.34
CA ALA A 406 -12.94 -5.36 17.10
C ALA A 406 -12.51 -5.26 18.58
N ALA A 407 -12.99 -6.21 19.39
CA ALA A 407 -12.61 -6.31 20.80
C ALA A 407 -11.08 -6.40 20.97
N GLY A 408 -10.53 -5.54 21.82
CA GLY A 408 -9.08 -5.45 22.08
C GLY A 408 -8.33 -4.42 21.24
N ASP A 409 -8.87 -3.99 20.09
CA ASP A 409 -8.19 -3.05 19.19
C ASP A 409 -7.95 -1.69 19.84
N LEU A 410 -8.92 -1.16 20.60
CA LEU A 410 -8.77 0.12 21.31
C LEU A 410 -7.63 0.08 22.35
N ALA A 411 -7.47 -1.05 23.04
CA ALA A 411 -6.39 -1.23 24.01
C ALA A 411 -5.03 -1.34 23.33
N TRP A 412 -4.97 -2.01 22.19
CA TRP A 412 -3.78 -2.10 21.35
C TRP A 412 -3.34 -0.73 20.82
N LEU A 413 -4.29 0.08 20.33
CA LEU A 413 -4.03 1.46 19.89
C LEU A 413 -3.47 2.32 21.01
N ALA A 414 -4.09 2.25 22.20
CA ALA A 414 -3.62 2.99 23.37
C ALA A 414 -2.21 2.57 23.81
N ALA A 415 -1.89 1.27 23.74
CA ALA A 415 -0.54 0.75 24.01
C ALA A 415 0.51 1.26 23.00
N GLY A 416 0.09 1.50 21.76
CA GLY A 416 0.89 2.15 20.72
C GLY A 416 1.03 3.67 20.86
N GLY A 417 0.44 4.28 21.89
CA GLY A 417 0.45 5.73 22.14
C GLY A 417 -0.70 6.52 21.51
N LEU A 418 -1.63 5.84 20.83
CA LEU A 418 -2.83 6.43 20.23
C LEU A 418 -4.00 6.31 21.21
N THR A 419 -4.03 7.19 22.22
CA THR A 419 -4.94 7.09 23.38
C THR A 419 -6.37 7.54 23.12
N THR A 420 -6.65 8.22 22.00
CA THR A 420 -7.99 8.68 21.61
C THR A 420 -8.37 8.09 20.26
N SER A 421 -9.48 7.34 20.17
CA SER A 421 -9.95 6.77 18.88
C SER A 421 -11.13 7.55 18.29
N LEU A 422 -11.05 8.00 17.04
CA LEU A 422 -12.21 8.45 16.27
C LEU A 422 -12.87 7.23 15.64
N LEU A 423 -14.13 6.98 16.00
CA LEU A 423 -14.85 5.78 15.57
C LEU A 423 -16.02 6.16 14.67
N SER A 424 -16.27 5.32 13.68
CA SER A 424 -17.50 5.37 12.89
C SER A 424 -18.70 4.97 13.75
N PRO A 425 -19.92 5.33 13.33
CA PRO A 425 -21.11 5.01 14.09
C PRO A 425 -21.36 3.49 14.23
N GLY A 426 -20.97 2.67 13.25
CA GLY A 426 -21.19 1.22 13.29
C GLY A 426 -20.24 0.45 14.20
N ASN A 427 -19.25 1.11 14.82
CA ASN A 427 -18.40 0.50 15.85
C ASN A 427 -18.98 0.58 17.27
N VAL A 428 -20.18 1.13 17.45
CA VAL A 428 -20.88 1.09 18.74
C VAL A 428 -22.26 0.48 18.59
N GLU A 429 -22.72 -0.19 19.65
CA GLU A 429 -24.10 -0.65 19.69
C GLU A 429 -25.04 0.56 19.66
N PRO A 430 -26.18 0.47 18.95
CA PRO A 430 -27.23 1.47 19.04
C PRO A 430 -27.65 1.64 20.52
N PRO A 431 -27.97 2.87 20.97
CA PRO A 431 -28.45 3.08 22.32
C PRO A 431 -29.68 2.20 22.56
N ALA A 432 -29.70 1.47 23.69
CA ALA A 432 -30.86 0.68 24.05
C ALA A 432 -32.09 1.61 24.19
N PRO A 433 -33.28 1.20 23.69
CA PRO A 433 -34.49 1.97 23.95
C PRO A 433 -34.70 2.05 25.47
N ALA A 434 -34.93 3.26 25.98
CA ALA A 434 -35.24 3.44 27.39
C ALA A 434 -36.54 2.69 27.70
N VAL A 435 -36.45 1.63 28.49
CA VAL A 435 -37.60 0.95 29.07
C VAL A 435 -37.79 1.54 30.47
N ASP A 436 -38.87 2.29 30.67
CA ASP A 436 -39.27 2.71 32.01
C ASP A 436 -39.68 1.46 32.80
N GLU A 437 -38.94 1.13 33.86
CA GLU A 437 -39.19 -0.07 34.69
C GLU A 437 -40.46 0.03 35.57
N GLU A 438 -41.23 1.13 35.49
CA GLU A 438 -42.31 1.43 36.45
C GLU A 438 -43.74 1.57 35.90
N ASP A 439 -44.03 1.54 34.59
CA ASP A 439 -45.43 1.71 34.11
C ASP A 439 -45.89 0.72 33.02
N ASP A 440 -47.17 0.33 33.13
CA ASP A 440 -47.92 -0.69 32.39
C ASP A 440 -47.89 -0.56 30.84
N GLU A 441 -48.20 -1.69 30.17
CA GLU A 441 -48.21 -2.08 28.73
C GLU A 441 -48.47 -1.06 27.56
N GLU A 442 -48.14 0.23 27.66
CA GLU A 442 -48.24 1.17 26.54
C GLU A 442 -47.24 2.35 26.64
N SER A 443 -45.98 2.07 27.00
CA SER A 443 -44.93 3.09 27.03
C SER A 443 -44.28 3.22 25.64
N THR A 444 -44.58 4.32 24.95
CA THR A 444 -43.81 4.79 23.78
C THR A 444 -42.34 4.95 24.16
N PRO A 445 -41.38 4.43 23.37
CA PRO A 445 -39.96 4.61 23.67
C PRO A 445 -39.64 6.11 23.75
N VAL A 446 -39.10 6.55 24.90
CA VAL A 446 -38.60 7.91 25.07
C VAL A 446 -37.43 8.12 24.13
N SER A 447 -37.49 9.19 23.31
CA SER A 447 -36.39 9.66 22.47
C SER A 447 -35.12 9.84 23.31
N THR A 448 -34.12 8.98 23.12
CA THR A 448 -32.79 9.17 23.68
C THR A 448 -32.07 10.21 22.83
N ALA A 449 -32.23 11.50 23.18
CA ALA A 449 -31.40 12.56 22.61
C ALA A 449 -29.93 12.10 22.60
N PRO A 450 -29.21 12.18 21.46
CA PRO A 450 -27.86 11.65 21.40
C PRO A 450 -26.97 12.40 22.37
N GLY A 451 -26.34 11.63 23.25
CA GLY A 451 -25.31 12.14 24.13
C GLY A 451 -24.09 12.61 23.34
N ASN A 452 -23.13 13.18 24.06
CA ASN A 452 -21.87 13.65 23.47
C ASN A 452 -21.19 12.57 22.62
N ALA A 453 -20.44 13.02 21.61
CA ALA A 453 -19.58 12.20 20.78
C ALA A 453 -18.44 11.59 21.61
N ALA A 454 -17.90 12.35 22.58
CA ALA A 454 -16.99 11.83 23.60
C ALA A 454 -17.60 10.59 24.25
N SER A 455 -16.86 9.49 24.22
CA SER A 455 -17.32 8.19 24.65
C SER A 455 -16.26 7.45 25.47
N SER A 456 -16.71 6.66 26.43
CA SER A 456 -15.90 5.67 27.13
C SER A 456 -16.33 4.28 26.67
N ILE A 457 -15.41 3.53 26.06
CA ILE A 457 -15.64 2.19 25.49
C ILE A 457 -14.51 1.29 25.97
N ASP A 458 -14.83 0.17 26.64
CA ASP A 458 -13.86 -0.78 27.20
C ASP A 458 -12.76 -0.13 28.07
N GLY A 459 -13.08 0.99 28.73
CA GLY A 459 -12.15 1.78 29.53
C GLY A 459 -11.20 2.69 28.74
N GLY A 460 -11.28 2.69 27.41
CA GLY A 460 -10.58 3.59 26.49
C GLY A 460 -11.37 4.87 26.19
N THR A 461 -10.68 5.89 25.66
CA THR A 461 -11.29 7.14 25.21
C THR A 461 -11.58 7.07 23.71
N ALA A 462 -12.83 7.32 23.34
CA ALA A 462 -13.27 7.38 21.95
C ALA A 462 -14.08 8.64 21.66
N VAL A 463 -14.14 9.04 20.39
CA VAL A 463 -15.09 10.02 19.88
C VAL A 463 -15.85 9.37 18.75
N VAL A 464 -17.14 9.16 18.94
CA VAL A 464 -17.98 8.41 18.00
C VAL A 464 -18.73 9.39 17.12
N ALA A 465 -18.57 9.24 15.81
CA ALA A 465 -19.28 10.04 14.84
C ALA A 465 -20.79 9.71 14.87
N ASP A 466 -21.61 10.73 14.63
CA ASP A 466 -23.05 10.60 14.50
C ASP A 466 -23.40 10.00 13.13
N ALA A 467 -24.23 8.96 13.12
CA ALA A 467 -24.58 8.23 11.89
C ALA A 467 -25.30 9.09 10.87
N ARG A 468 -26.31 9.84 11.33
CA ARG A 468 -27.20 10.61 10.48
C ARG A 468 -26.48 11.81 9.88
N LEU A 469 -25.71 12.52 10.71
CA LEU A 469 -24.89 13.64 10.26
C LEU A 469 -23.77 13.18 9.33
N THR A 470 -23.08 12.09 9.65
CA THR A 470 -21.97 11.58 8.82
C THR A 470 -22.47 11.15 7.45
N ALA A 471 -23.58 10.41 7.37
CA ALA A 471 -24.15 9.98 6.10
C ALA A 471 -24.57 11.17 5.22
N ALA A 472 -25.31 12.13 5.78
CA ALA A 472 -25.76 13.31 5.04
C ALA A 472 -24.60 14.24 4.64
N LEU A 473 -23.60 14.41 5.52
CA LEU A 473 -22.38 15.16 5.22
C LEU A 473 -21.61 14.56 4.05
N ARG A 474 -21.42 13.24 4.05
CA ARG A 474 -20.69 12.53 2.99
C ARG A 474 -21.45 12.59 1.67
N ALA A 475 -22.77 12.40 1.69
CA ALA A 475 -23.62 12.55 0.51
C ALA A 475 -23.52 13.97 -0.09
N ALA A 476 -23.52 15.02 0.76
CA ALA A 476 -23.32 16.38 0.29
C ALA A 476 -21.90 16.56 -0.30
N ALA A 477 -20.86 16.06 0.36
CA ALA A 477 -19.48 16.20 -0.10
C ALA A 477 -19.22 15.51 -1.46
N SER A 478 -19.83 14.34 -1.69
CA SER A 478 -19.67 13.56 -2.92
C SER A 478 -20.69 13.89 -4.03
N ALA A 479 -21.63 14.81 -3.78
CA ALA A 479 -22.71 15.09 -4.71
C ALA A 479 -22.19 15.58 -6.07
N THR A 480 -22.68 14.94 -7.14
CA THR A 480 -22.26 15.19 -8.52
C THR A 480 -23.13 16.25 -9.20
N SER A 481 -24.35 16.45 -8.70
CA SER A 481 -25.27 17.48 -9.16
C SER A 481 -25.59 18.51 -8.06
N ASP A 482 -26.07 19.66 -8.49
CA ASP A 482 -26.51 20.72 -7.61
C ASP A 482 -27.86 20.41 -6.93
N ALA A 483 -28.67 19.50 -7.50
CA ALA A 483 -29.89 19.00 -6.87
C ALA A 483 -29.55 17.99 -5.76
N GLU A 484 -28.69 17.02 -6.06
CA GLU A 484 -28.17 16.04 -5.10
C GLU A 484 -27.50 16.73 -3.90
N TRP A 485 -26.65 17.73 -4.16
CA TRP A 485 -25.99 18.50 -3.10
C TRP A 485 -26.99 19.22 -2.19
N ARG A 486 -28.00 19.89 -2.76
CA ARG A 486 -29.00 20.61 -1.96
C ARG A 486 -29.93 19.70 -1.18
N GLU A 487 -30.27 18.55 -1.74
CA GLU A 487 -31.06 17.54 -1.05
C GLU A 487 -30.28 17.00 0.16
N ALA A 488 -29.01 16.62 -0.05
CA ALA A 488 -28.13 16.14 1.02
C ALA A 488 -27.89 17.21 2.10
N MET A 489 -27.68 18.47 1.71
CA MET A 489 -27.60 19.60 2.65
C MET A 489 -28.93 19.84 3.37
N GLY A 490 -30.07 19.67 2.69
CA GLY A 490 -31.40 19.74 3.29
C GLY A 490 -31.56 18.71 4.39
N ARG A 491 -31.19 17.45 4.11
CA ARG A 491 -31.18 16.37 5.10
C ARG A 491 -30.25 16.68 6.27
N LEU A 492 -28.97 16.99 6.01
CA LEU A 492 -27.99 17.33 7.06
C LEU A 492 -28.50 18.46 7.95
N SER A 493 -29.13 19.46 7.35
CA SER A 493 -29.68 20.60 8.04
C SER A 493 -30.96 20.26 8.82
N ALA A 494 -31.79 19.35 8.34
CA ALA A 494 -32.97 18.85 9.06
C ALA A 494 -32.57 18.06 10.31
N GLU A 495 -31.54 17.21 10.22
CA GLU A 495 -30.99 16.47 11.37
C GLU A 495 -30.49 17.43 12.47
N LEU A 496 -29.72 18.45 12.10
CA LEU A 496 -29.22 19.46 13.04
C LEU A 496 -30.36 20.30 13.65
N ALA A 497 -31.39 20.62 12.87
CA ALA A 497 -32.58 21.31 13.36
C ALA A 497 -33.36 20.45 14.37
N GLY A 498 -33.45 19.14 14.16
CA GLY A 498 -34.02 18.19 15.11
C GLY A 498 -33.29 18.21 16.45
N TYR A 499 -31.95 18.12 16.44
CA TYR A 499 -31.15 18.25 17.66
C TYR A 499 -31.35 19.59 18.37
N ALA A 500 -31.43 20.68 17.61
CA ALA A 500 -31.65 21.99 18.21
C ALA A 500 -33.04 22.14 18.85
N ALA A 501 -34.05 21.41 18.36
CA ALA A 501 -35.40 21.38 18.93
C ALA A 501 -35.47 20.60 20.26
N GLU A 502 -34.62 19.58 20.44
CA GLU A 502 -34.49 18.80 21.68
C GLU A 502 -33.69 19.53 22.79
N ASP A 503 -33.35 20.80 22.60
CA ASP A 503 -32.46 21.61 23.47
C ASP A 503 -31.08 20.95 23.69
N ALA A 504 -30.50 20.42 22.62
CA ALA A 504 -29.17 19.81 22.61
C ALA A 504 -28.01 20.83 22.66
N SER A 505 -28.22 22.02 23.24
CA SER A 505 -27.20 23.08 23.34
C SER A 505 -25.95 22.65 24.11
N ALA A 506 -26.07 21.61 24.94
CA ALA A 506 -24.97 21.00 25.67
C ALA A 506 -24.27 19.85 24.91
N SER A 507 -24.85 19.34 23.82
CA SER A 507 -24.32 18.19 23.09
C SER A 507 -23.19 18.59 22.14
N SER A 508 -22.06 17.90 22.26
CA SER A 508 -20.97 17.97 21.29
C SER A 508 -21.05 16.77 20.36
N LEU A 509 -21.31 17.00 19.08
CA LEU A 509 -21.44 15.99 18.03
C LEU A 509 -20.18 15.94 17.16
N LEU A 510 -19.94 14.81 16.53
CA LEU A 510 -18.88 14.61 15.53
C LEU A 510 -19.51 14.10 14.23
N ALA A 511 -19.12 14.66 13.09
CA ALA A 511 -19.33 14.04 11.79
C ALA A 511 -18.01 13.98 11.01
N SER A 512 -17.85 12.99 10.14
CA SER A 512 -16.60 12.79 9.41
C SER A 512 -16.80 12.64 7.90
N PHE A 513 -15.86 13.18 7.14
CA PHE A 513 -15.81 12.94 5.70
C PHE A 513 -15.28 11.53 5.40
N ALA A 514 -15.59 11.03 4.20
CA ALA A 514 -15.13 9.71 3.76
C ALA A 514 -13.62 9.72 3.46
N ARG A 515 -12.95 8.61 3.77
CA ARG A 515 -11.56 8.34 3.39
C ARG A 515 -11.51 7.78 1.97
N ALA A 516 -11.70 8.67 0.99
CA ALA A 516 -11.86 8.29 -0.42
C ALA A 516 -10.80 8.90 -1.34
N GLY A 517 -9.58 9.13 -0.82
CA GLY A 517 -8.45 9.66 -1.61
C GLY A 517 -8.71 10.99 -2.34
N GLY A 518 -9.62 11.81 -1.82
CA GLY A 518 -10.02 13.09 -2.44
C GLY A 518 -11.00 13.00 -3.60
N SER A 519 -11.47 11.80 -3.98
CA SER A 519 -12.48 11.63 -5.05
C SER A 519 -13.82 12.30 -4.73
N ALA A 520 -14.12 12.50 -3.44
CA ALA A 520 -15.31 13.16 -2.93
C ALA A 520 -15.07 14.62 -2.48
N ALA A 521 -14.04 15.30 -3.01
CA ALA A 521 -13.66 16.64 -2.54
C ALA A 521 -14.43 17.80 -3.20
N ASP A 522 -15.10 17.57 -4.33
CA ASP A 522 -15.59 18.66 -5.21
C ASP A 522 -16.65 19.56 -4.56
N ARG A 523 -17.38 19.07 -3.56
CA ARG A 523 -18.39 19.86 -2.82
C ARG A 523 -18.04 20.10 -1.35
N VAL A 524 -16.84 19.72 -0.90
CA VAL A 524 -16.44 19.89 0.52
C VAL A 524 -16.47 21.35 0.92
N GLU A 525 -15.86 22.24 0.12
CA GLU A 525 -15.85 23.67 0.39
C GLU A 525 -17.27 24.25 0.51
N ALA A 526 -18.10 24.03 -0.52
CA ALA A 526 -19.49 24.50 -0.53
C ALA A 526 -20.31 23.95 0.64
N THR A 527 -20.07 22.69 1.03
CA THR A 527 -20.72 22.04 2.17
C THR A 527 -20.33 22.68 3.50
N LEU A 528 -19.03 22.93 3.71
CA LEU A 528 -18.52 23.60 4.92
C LEU A 528 -19.00 25.06 5.01
N GLU A 529 -19.04 25.78 3.90
CA GLU A 529 -19.59 27.14 3.84
C GLU A 529 -21.08 27.16 4.17
N ALA A 530 -21.87 26.26 3.60
CA ALA A 530 -23.29 26.15 3.90
C ALA A 530 -23.53 25.82 5.37
N LEU A 531 -22.81 24.84 5.94
CA LEU A 531 -22.86 24.49 7.36
C LEU A 531 -22.57 25.67 8.28
N ALA A 532 -21.57 26.49 7.94
CA ALA A 532 -21.20 27.67 8.74
C ALA A 532 -22.31 28.75 8.79
N THR A 533 -23.29 28.70 7.89
CA THR A 533 -24.42 29.64 7.86
C THR A 533 -25.67 29.14 8.59
N LEU A 534 -25.69 27.88 9.05
CA LEU A 534 -26.87 27.30 9.69
C LEU A 534 -27.10 27.88 11.10
N PRO A 535 -28.30 28.40 11.41
CA PRO A 535 -28.57 28.98 12.73
C PRO A 535 -28.80 27.93 13.83
N TRP A 536 -29.02 26.67 13.44
CA TRP A 536 -29.23 25.52 14.35
C TRP A 536 -28.00 24.61 14.46
N ALA A 537 -26.80 25.12 14.16
CA ALA A 537 -25.55 24.42 14.42
C ALA A 537 -24.46 25.40 14.90
N GLN A 538 -23.65 24.97 15.86
CA GLN A 538 -22.50 25.74 16.34
C GLN A 538 -21.20 25.02 15.96
N ALA A 539 -20.27 25.73 15.34
CA ALA A 539 -18.97 25.15 15.04
C ALA A 539 -18.18 24.80 16.32
N ALA A 540 -17.54 23.64 16.34
CA ALA A 540 -16.67 23.20 17.42
C ALA A 540 -15.38 22.56 16.89
N SER A 541 -14.31 22.62 17.68
CA SER A 541 -13.07 21.91 17.34
C SER A 541 -13.17 20.43 17.72
N LEU A 542 -12.35 19.58 17.10
CA LEU A 542 -12.22 18.18 17.53
C LEU A 542 -11.78 18.08 19.00
N SER A 543 -10.95 19.02 19.48
CA SER A 543 -10.56 19.10 20.89
C SER A 543 -11.74 19.40 21.82
N ASP A 544 -12.71 20.20 21.39
CA ASP A 544 -13.96 20.42 22.14
C ASP A 544 -14.79 19.13 22.23
N ALA A 545 -14.91 18.40 21.12
CA ALA A 545 -15.64 17.14 21.09
C ALA A 545 -14.98 16.07 21.96
N ILE A 546 -13.66 16.00 22.00
CA ILE A 546 -12.90 15.11 22.90
C ILE A 546 -13.06 15.53 24.37
N GLY A 547 -13.05 16.84 24.64
CA GLY A 547 -13.13 17.39 25.99
C GLY A 547 -14.54 17.42 26.60
N ALA A 548 -15.57 17.10 25.82
CA ALA A 548 -16.94 17.02 26.31
C ALA A 548 -17.10 15.87 27.35
N PRO A 549 -18.06 15.96 28.28
CA PRO A 549 -18.34 14.87 29.21
C PRO A 549 -18.62 13.56 28.48
N PRO A 550 -17.86 12.47 28.74
CA PRO A 550 -17.97 11.24 27.96
C PRO A 550 -19.24 10.46 28.30
N VAL A 551 -19.79 9.80 27.28
CA VAL A 551 -20.93 8.87 27.39
C VAL A 551 -20.41 7.44 27.39
N ALA A 552 -20.90 6.58 28.29
CA ALA A 552 -20.58 5.16 28.24
C ALA A 552 -21.27 4.51 27.02
N ARG A 553 -20.50 3.81 26.17
CA ARG A 553 -21.04 3.07 25.03
C ARG A 553 -20.45 1.66 25.00
N THR A 554 -21.21 0.72 24.44
CA THR A 554 -20.75 -0.64 24.18
C THR A 554 -20.14 -0.70 22.79
N LEU A 555 -19.00 -1.38 22.66
CA LEU A 555 -18.39 -1.66 21.36
C LEU A 555 -19.28 -2.63 20.57
N ALA A 556 -19.70 -2.23 19.36
CA ALA A 556 -20.16 -3.18 18.37
C ALA A 556 -18.92 -3.73 17.66
N SER A 557 -18.47 -4.90 18.10
CA SER A 557 -17.25 -5.53 17.57
C SER A 557 -17.47 -5.95 16.11
N SER A 558 -16.77 -5.29 15.19
CA SER A 558 -16.88 -5.51 13.75
C SER A 558 -15.53 -5.95 13.19
N PRO A 559 -15.13 -7.22 13.38
CA PRO A 559 -13.83 -7.71 12.92
C PRO A 559 -13.74 -7.69 11.39
N GLU A 560 -12.53 -7.44 10.89
CA GLU A 560 -12.23 -7.48 9.46
C GLU A 560 -12.63 -8.82 8.83
N ALA A 561 -12.95 -8.82 7.54
CA ALA A 561 -13.28 -10.05 6.84
C ALA A 561 -12.11 -11.06 6.93
N GLU A 562 -12.41 -12.34 7.16
CA GLU A 562 -11.38 -13.37 7.31
C GLU A 562 -10.47 -13.48 6.08
N GLU A 563 -11.03 -13.32 4.87
CA GLU A 563 -10.28 -13.30 3.63
C GLU A 563 -9.29 -12.11 3.55
N ARG A 564 -9.72 -10.93 4.01
CA ARG A 564 -8.86 -9.74 4.08
C ARG A 564 -7.72 -9.97 5.06
N ARG A 565 -8.00 -10.43 6.28
CA ARG A 565 -6.97 -10.78 7.28
C ARG A 565 -5.98 -11.82 6.75
N ALA A 566 -6.47 -12.91 6.13
CA ALA A 566 -5.61 -13.94 5.56
C ALA A 566 -4.72 -13.41 4.43
N THR A 567 -5.24 -12.50 3.61
CA THR A 567 -4.46 -11.87 2.54
C THR A 567 -3.43 -10.88 3.08
N VAL A 568 -3.78 -10.05 4.07
CA VAL A 568 -2.82 -9.16 4.74
C VAL A 568 -1.72 -9.94 5.45
N GLN A 569 -2.05 -11.06 6.12
CA GLN A 569 -1.03 -11.94 6.70
C GLN A 569 -0.06 -12.45 5.62
N ARG A 570 -0.56 -12.87 4.45
CA ARG A 570 0.32 -13.28 3.33
C ARG A 570 1.20 -12.14 2.82
N LEU A 571 0.70 -10.90 2.80
CA LEU A 571 1.48 -9.73 2.42
C LEU A 571 2.64 -9.50 3.41
N ILE A 572 2.35 -9.52 4.71
CA ILE A 572 3.34 -9.37 5.79
C ILE A 572 4.36 -10.52 5.77
N ASP A 573 3.92 -11.77 5.62
CA ASP A 573 4.82 -12.92 5.52
C ASP A 573 5.74 -12.83 4.30
N SER A 574 5.19 -12.37 3.17
CA SER A 574 5.96 -12.17 1.95
C SER A 574 6.95 -11.00 2.10
N GLU A 575 6.58 -9.93 2.79
CA GLU A 575 7.48 -8.83 3.11
C GLU A 575 8.66 -9.32 3.96
N ALA A 576 8.39 -10.06 5.05
CA ALA A 576 9.44 -10.63 5.90
C ALA A 576 10.40 -11.56 5.14
N GLN A 577 9.88 -12.35 4.19
CA GLN A 577 10.70 -13.19 3.30
C GLN A 577 11.54 -12.36 2.34
N THR A 578 11.00 -11.25 1.81
CA THR A 578 11.75 -10.32 0.94
C THR A 578 12.83 -9.58 1.72
N VAL A 579 12.56 -9.13 2.95
CA VAL A 579 13.56 -8.52 3.84
C VAL A 579 14.69 -9.51 4.15
N SER A 580 14.36 -10.78 4.44
CA SER A 580 15.37 -11.82 4.65
C SER A 580 16.22 -12.05 3.39
N PHE A 581 15.58 -12.09 2.22
CA PHE A 581 16.27 -12.19 0.92
C PHE A 581 17.14 -10.97 0.64
N ALA A 582 16.72 -9.77 1.04
CA ALA A 582 17.45 -8.52 0.83
C ALA A 582 18.84 -8.53 1.50
N THR A 583 19.08 -9.38 2.51
CA THR A 583 20.41 -9.57 3.12
C THR A 583 21.47 -10.09 2.14
N ALA A 584 21.06 -10.61 0.98
CA ALA A 584 21.98 -10.98 -0.10
C ALA A 584 22.53 -9.76 -0.86
N LEU A 585 21.86 -8.61 -0.82
CA LEU A 585 22.31 -7.39 -1.49
C LEU A 585 23.46 -6.77 -0.70
N ILE A 586 24.31 -6.01 -1.39
CA ILE A 586 25.33 -5.18 -0.73
C ILE A 586 24.66 -4.13 0.19
N GLU A 587 23.54 -3.56 -0.26
CA GLU A 587 22.72 -2.62 0.50
C GLU A 587 21.29 -3.18 0.63
N PRO A 588 20.95 -3.88 1.74
CA PRO A 588 19.64 -4.49 1.90
C PRO A 588 18.46 -3.50 1.85
N SER A 589 18.68 -2.26 2.30
CA SER A 589 17.68 -1.18 2.29
C SER A 589 17.13 -0.86 0.90
N GLN A 590 17.92 -1.06 -0.17
CA GLN A 590 17.49 -0.82 -1.55
C GLN A 590 16.32 -1.70 -2.00
N LEU A 591 16.06 -2.80 -1.28
CA LEU A 591 14.91 -3.67 -1.50
C LEU A 591 13.96 -3.71 -0.30
N ALA A 592 14.49 -3.78 0.93
CA ALA A 592 13.67 -3.89 2.14
C ALA A 592 12.79 -2.65 2.38
N ASP A 593 13.38 -1.45 2.31
CA ASP A 593 12.69 -0.20 2.61
C ASP A 593 11.51 0.09 1.66
N PRO A 594 11.66 0.02 0.31
CA PRO A 594 10.53 0.22 -0.59
C PRO A 594 9.46 -0.86 -0.42
N THR A 595 9.85 -2.12 -0.15
CA THR A 595 8.90 -3.22 0.11
C THR A 595 8.00 -2.93 1.31
N ARG A 596 8.56 -2.42 2.42
CA ARG A 596 7.77 -2.00 3.60
C ARG A 596 6.84 -0.84 3.27
N ARG A 597 7.31 0.17 2.53
CA ARG A 597 6.47 1.34 2.21
C ARG A 597 5.33 0.96 1.25
N ASP A 598 5.57 0.09 0.28
CA ASP A 598 4.54 -0.42 -0.64
C ASP A 598 3.53 -1.31 0.09
N LEU A 599 3.98 -2.12 1.06
CA LEU A 599 3.09 -2.86 1.96
C LEU A 599 2.15 -1.90 2.71
N LEU A 600 2.65 -0.79 3.25
CA LEU A 600 1.81 0.19 3.95
C LEU A 600 0.75 0.81 3.02
N ALA A 601 1.09 1.13 1.77
CA ALA A 601 0.13 1.62 0.78
C ALA A 601 -0.92 0.56 0.39
N LEU A 602 -0.55 -0.72 0.36
CA LEU A 602 -1.52 -1.82 0.18
C LEU A 602 -2.46 -2.03 1.37
N LEU A 603 -2.14 -1.44 2.52
CA LEU A 603 -3.02 -1.44 3.69
C LEU A 603 -3.90 -0.19 3.79
N ASP A 604 -3.83 0.75 2.85
CA ASP A 604 -4.66 1.97 2.85
C ASP A 604 -6.13 1.64 3.13
N ALA A 605 -6.75 2.38 4.05
CA ALA A 605 -8.15 2.24 4.42
C ALA A 605 -9.11 2.51 3.25
N GLY A 606 -8.71 3.29 2.24
CA GLY A 606 -9.53 3.57 1.05
C GLY A 606 -9.90 2.32 0.23
N TRP A 607 -9.01 1.30 0.24
CA TRP A 607 -9.23 0.00 -0.40
C TRP A 607 -10.45 -0.77 0.11
N ILE A 608 -10.97 -0.46 1.30
CA ILE A 608 -12.14 -1.14 1.88
C ILE A 608 -13.38 -0.96 0.99
N SER A 609 -13.49 0.20 0.33
CA SER A 609 -14.60 0.49 -0.58
C SER A 609 -14.47 -0.19 -1.96
N THR A 610 -13.28 -0.69 -2.30
CA THR A 610 -12.95 -1.29 -3.62
C THR A 610 -12.22 -2.64 -3.46
N PRO A 611 -12.84 -3.65 -2.83
CA PRO A 611 -12.17 -4.91 -2.47
C PRO A 611 -11.65 -5.70 -3.66
N THR A 612 -12.29 -5.62 -4.83
CA THR A 612 -11.85 -6.32 -6.05
C THR A 612 -10.58 -5.72 -6.64
N ASP A 613 -10.46 -4.39 -6.64
CA ASP A 613 -9.28 -3.69 -7.14
C ASP A 613 -8.11 -3.93 -6.18
N TRP A 614 -8.36 -3.86 -4.87
CA TRP A 614 -7.39 -4.20 -3.84
C TRP A 614 -6.86 -5.63 -3.97
N GLN A 615 -7.75 -6.62 -4.16
CA GLN A 615 -7.34 -8.01 -4.30
C GLN A 615 -6.49 -8.24 -5.56
N SER A 616 -6.76 -7.51 -6.64
CA SER A 616 -5.94 -7.53 -7.86
C SER A 616 -4.55 -6.96 -7.59
N ALA A 617 -4.48 -5.78 -6.95
CA ALA A 617 -3.23 -5.13 -6.56
C ALA A 617 -2.38 -5.98 -5.59
N ALA A 618 -3.00 -6.58 -4.58
CA ALA A 618 -2.33 -7.47 -3.63
C ALA A 618 -1.73 -8.71 -4.31
N ASN A 619 -2.47 -9.33 -5.24
CA ASN A 619 -1.98 -10.50 -5.99
C ASN A 619 -0.84 -10.15 -6.96
N GLU A 620 -0.91 -8.98 -7.60
CA GLU A 620 0.17 -8.47 -8.44
C GLU A 620 1.44 -8.22 -7.63
N TRP A 621 1.30 -7.57 -6.47
CA TRP A 621 2.42 -7.34 -5.56
C TRP A 621 3.04 -8.65 -5.06
N LEU A 622 2.22 -9.62 -4.60
CA LEU A 622 2.72 -10.94 -4.17
C LEU A 622 3.47 -11.67 -5.29
N THR A 623 2.97 -11.60 -6.53
CA THR A 623 3.63 -12.18 -7.70
C THR A 623 4.99 -11.51 -7.94
N THR A 624 5.04 -10.18 -7.82
CA THR A 624 6.27 -9.39 -7.96
C THR A 624 7.30 -9.76 -6.88
N GLN A 625 6.88 -9.99 -5.64
CA GLN A 625 7.78 -10.43 -4.57
C GLN A 625 8.37 -11.82 -4.85
N VAL A 626 7.55 -12.77 -5.33
CA VAL A 626 8.04 -14.10 -5.74
C VAL A 626 9.05 -13.99 -6.88
N GLN A 627 8.78 -13.18 -7.90
CA GLN A 627 9.69 -12.97 -9.03
C GLN A 627 11.00 -12.32 -8.58
N THR A 628 10.94 -11.33 -7.69
CA THR A 628 12.12 -10.66 -7.12
C THR A 628 13.01 -11.66 -6.38
N ARG A 629 12.43 -12.50 -5.50
CA ARG A 629 13.19 -13.53 -4.77
C ARG A 629 13.73 -14.64 -5.67
N ALA A 630 13.11 -14.87 -6.83
CA ALA A 630 13.63 -15.78 -7.86
C ALA A 630 14.75 -15.14 -8.71
N GLY A 631 15.05 -13.85 -8.51
CA GLY A 631 16.00 -13.11 -9.33
C GLY A 631 17.46 -13.54 -9.16
N ILE A 632 17.78 -14.27 -8.10
CA ILE A 632 19.10 -14.89 -7.85
C ILE A 632 18.97 -16.40 -8.00
N SER A 633 19.78 -17.01 -8.86
CA SER A 633 19.76 -18.45 -9.06
C SER A 633 21.12 -19.02 -9.48
N VAL A 634 21.30 -20.33 -9.31
CA VAL A 634 22.45 -21.05 -9.86
C VAL A 634 22.09 -21.54 -11.26
N VAL A 635 22.89 -21.19 -12.25
CA VAL A 635 22.72 -21.65 -13.63
C VAL A 635 23.08 -23.15 -13.70
N PRO A 636 22.16 -24.03 -14.13
CA PRO A 636 22.46 -25.46 -14.25
C PRO A 636 23.58 -25.71 -15.27
N SER A 637 24.68 -26.34 -14.86
CA SER A 637 25.73 -26.81 -15.76
C SER A 637 25.53 -28.29 -16.11
N SER A 638 25.89 -28.70 -17.33
CA SER A 638 25.94 -30.12 -17.73
C SER A 638 26.98 -30.92 -16.91
N THR A 639 26.91 -32.26 -16.96
CA THR A 639 27.71 -33.23 -16.20
C THR A 639 29.19 -32.85 -16.08
N ILE A 640 29.71 -32.78 -14.85
CA ILE A 640 31.11 -32.39 -14.57
C ILE A 640 31.95 -33.66 -14.36
N ASN A 641 32.98 -33.86 -15.17
CA ASN A 641 33.98 -34.90 -14.93
C ASN A 641 35.11 -34.31 -14.06
N VAL A 642 35.21 -34.78 -12.82
CA VAL A 642 36.24 -34.32 -11.86
C VAL A 642 37.48 -35.20 -12.04
N ILE A 643 38.46 -34.72 -12.82
CA ILE A 643 39.69 -35.46 -13.13
C ILE A 643 40.85 -34.87 -12.30
N SER A 644 41.18 -35.55 -11.20
CA SER A 644 42.36 -35.42 -10.34
C SER A 644 42.66 -34.09 -9.63
N ARG A 645 42.86 -34.23 -8.31
CA ARG A 645 43.63 -33.45 -7.30
C ARG A 645 43.47 -31.92 -7.15
N GLU A 646 42.96 -31.17 -8.14
CA GLU A 646 42.81 -29.70 -8.06
C GLU A 646 41.55 -29.13 -8.75
N SER A 647 40.67 -29.97 -9.32
CA SER A 647 39.47 -29.49 -10.03
C SER A 647 38.32 -29.20 -9.06
N GLY A 648 38.16 -27.94 -8.64
CA GLY A 648 36.98 -27.48 -7.90
C GLY A 648 35.68 -27.59 -8.70
N VAL A 649 34.54 -27.47 -8.02
CA VAL A 649 33.21 -27.48 -8.65
C VAL A 649 32.88 -26.06 -9.13
N PRO A 650 32.80 -25.79 -10.45
CA PRO A 650 32.36 -24.50 -10.92
C PRO A 650 30.85 -24.33 -10.68
N ALA A 651 30.47 -23.27 -9.97
CA ALA A 651 29.10 -22.81 -9.86
C ALA A 651 28.99 -21.46 -10.57
N THR A 652 28.00 -21.32 -11.46
CA THR A 652 27.70 -20.02 -12.10
C THR A 652 26.42 -19.49 -11.49
N ILE A 653 26.48 -18.30 -10.93
CA ILE A 653 25.36 -17.61 -10.30
C ILE A 653 24.87 -16.55 -11.27
N GLU A 654 23.56 -16.47 -11.44
CA GLU A 654 22.87 -15.44 -12.20
C GLU A 654 22.13 -14.51 -11.24
N ASN A 655 22.38 -13.22 -11.42
CA ASN A 655 21.68 -12.15 -10.73
C ASN A 655 20.93 -11.31 -11.77
N THR A 656 19.62 -11.41 -11.77
CA THR A 656 18.74 -10.63 -12.66
C THR A 656 18.23 -9.34 -12.00
N LEU A 657 18.59 -9.10 -10.74
CA LEU A 657 18.20 -7.89 -10.02
C LEU A 657 19.03 -6.68 -10.48
N PRO A 658 18.48 -5.47 -10.32
CA PRO A 658 19.21 -4.22 -10.58
C PRO A 658 20.22 -3.87 -9.47
N TYR A 659 20.43 -4.76 -8.50
CA TYR A 659 21.28 -4.56 -7.33
C TYR A 659 22.44 -5.54 -7.33
N ALA A 660 23.60 -5.11 -6.82
CA ALA A 660 24.74 -5.99 -6.62
C ALA A 660 24.49 -6.89 -5.40
N VAL A 661 24.90 -8.15 -5.47
CA VAL A 661 24.69 -9.14 -4.41
C VAL A 661 25.99 -9.80 -3.98
N THR A 662 26.13 -10.10 -2.70
CA THR A 662 27.24 -10.86 -2.14
C THR A 662 26.72 -12.12 -1.46
N LEU A 663 27.18 -13.28 -1.95
CA LEU A 663 26.65 -14.59 -1.60
C LEU A 663 27.75 -15.52 -1.11
N GLU A 664 27.43 -16.41 -0.20
CA GLU A 664 28.22 -17.60 0.11
C GLU A 664 27.67 -18.80 -0.66
N VAL A 665 28.53 -19.45 -1.45
CA VAL A 665 28.20 -20.67 -2.18
C VAL A 665 28.65 -21.86 -1.38
N ASP A 666 27.70 -22.73 -1.04
CA ASP A 666 27.94 -24.01 -0.39
C ASP A 666 27.68 -25.16 -1.36
N VAL A 667 28.50 -26.20 -1.26
CA VAL A 667 28.37 -27.41 -2.07
C VAL A 667 28.39 -28.62 -1.15
N ALA A 668 27.28 -29.33 -1.07
CA ALA A 668 27.14 -30.52 -0.25
C ALA A 668 27.11 -31.80 -1.12
N PRO A 669 28.10 -32.70 -1.00
CA PRO A 669 28.10 -33.97 -1.72
C PRO A 669 27.19 -35.01 -1.06
N SER A 670 26.51 -35.83 -1.87
CA SER A 670 25.59 -36.88 -1.38
C SER A 670 26.29 -38.03 -0.65
N ASN A 671 27.61 -38.16 -0.78
CA ASN A 671 28.41 -39.18 -0.12
C ASN A 671 29.87 -38.72 0.06
N GLY A 672 30.62 -39.40 0.95
CA GLY A 672 32.00 -39.03 1.32
C GLY A 672 33.10 -39.31 0.28
N ARG A 673 32.75 -39.43 -1.01
CA ARG A 673 33.73 -39.53 -2.11
C ARG A 673 34.28 -38.17 -2.53
N LEU A 674 33.58 -37.09 -2.19
CA LEU A 674 34.07 -35.72 -2.27
C LEU A 674 33.96 -35.08 -0.89
N ILE A 675 34.96 -34.27 -0.53
CA ILE A 675 34.99 -33.47 0.68
C ILE A 675 35.12 -32.02 0.22
N VAL A 676 34.25 -31.13 0.70
CA VAL A 676 34.27 -29.71 0.34
C VAL A 676 35.00 -28.94 1.42
N GLU A 677 35.92 -28.05 1.03
CA GLU A 677 36.85 -27.40 1.96
C GLU A 677 36.29 -26.11 2.61
N GLY A 678 35.08 -25.70 2.24
CA GLY A 678 34.35 -24.58 2.84
C GLY A 678 33.50 -23.80 1.83
N ARG A 679 32.68 -22.88 2.33
CA ARG A 679 31.89 -21.97 1.49
C ARG A 679 32.78 -20.96 0.79
N GLN A 680 32.36 -20.53 -0.40
CA GLN A 680 33.06 -19.50 -1.17
C GLN A 680 32.21 -18.24 -1.30
N THR A 681 32.78 -17.08 -0.99
CA THR A 681 32.11 -15.79 -1.18
C THR A 681 32.24 -15.33 -2.62
N VAL A 682 31.14 -14.89 -3.22
CA VAL A 682 31.10 -14.33 -4.57
C VAL A 682 30.24 -13.07 -4.60
N THR A 683 30.73 -12.02 -5.25
CA THR A 683 29.94 -10.83 -5.57
C THR A 683 29.48 -10.92 -7.02
N VAL A 684 28.19 -10.71 -7.25
CA VAL A 684 27.58 -10.73 -8.59
C VAL A 684 27.00 -9.35 -8.86
N GLU A 685 27.50 -8.70 -9.90
CA GLU A 685 27.05 -7.36 -10.32
C GLU A 685 25.57 -7.38 -10.76
N PRO A 686 24.89 -6.22 -10.79
CA PRO A 686 23.51 -6.10 -11.28
C PRO A 686 23.33 -6.71 -12.67
N GLU A 687 22.21 -7.38 -12.90
CA GLU A 687 21.82 -7.93 -14.22
C GLU A 687 22.95 -8.74 -14.91
N SER A 688 23.71 -9.52 -14.13
CA SER A 688 24.94 -10.17 -14.57
C SER A 688 25.08 -11.62 -14.08
N ARG A 689 26.20 -12.25 -14.44
CA ARG A 689 26.56 -13.60 -14.01
C ARG A 689 28.00 -13.62 -13.50
N ALA A 690 28.24 -14.40 -12.46
CA ALA A 690 29.58 -14.66 -11.95
C ALA A 690 29.79 -16.16 -11.76
N SER A 691 31.01 -16.63 -12.04
CA SER A 691 31.41 -18.01 -11.79
C SER A 691 32.36 -18.08 -10.61
N VAL A 692 32.10 -18.99 -9.68
CA VAL A 692 32.97 -19.29 -8.55
C VAL A 692 33.35 -20.76 -8.60
N VAL A 693 34.59 -21.07 -8.23
CA VAL A 693 35.09 -22.45 -8.17
C VAL A 693 35.17 -22.85 -6.72
N VAL A 694 34.38 -23.84 -6.31
CA VAL A 694 34.36 -24.35 -4.94
C VAL A 694 35.42 -25.45 -4.81
N PRO A 695 36.47 -25.27 -3.96
CA PRO A 695 37.50 -26.27 -3.79
C PRO A 695 36.94 -27.57 -3.21
N VAL A 696 37.26 -28.69 -3.86
CA VAL A 696 36.86 -30.04 -3.41
C VAL A 696 38.06 -30.96 -3.39
N ALA A 697 38.12 -31.80 -2.36
CA ALA A 697 39.12 -32.85 -2.19
C ALA A 697 38.49 -34.23 -2.45
N ALA A 698 39.27 -35.13 -3.03
CA ALA A 698 38.85 -36.52 -3.21
C ALA A 698 38.79 -37.24 -1.84
N GLY A 699 37.64 -37.86 -1.56
CA GLY A 699 37.40 -38.70 -0.41
C GLY A 699 37.68 -40.18 -0.69
N VAL A 700 36.95 -41.09 -0.02
CA VAL A 700 37.21 -42.54 -0.09
C VAL A 700 36.30 -43.21 -1.13
N GLY A 701 36.83 -43.50 -2.32
CA GLY A 701 36.18 -44.34 -3.35
C GLY A 701 35.86 -43.61 -4.66
N SER A 702 35.56 -44.38 -5.71
CA SER A 702 35.21 -43.89 -7.06
C SER A 702 33.72 -44.09 -7.40
N GLY A 703 33.21 -43.27 -8.33
CA GLY A 703 31.87 -43.34 -8.89
C GLY A 703 31.10 -42.02 -8.78
N ASP A 704 29.79 -42.08 -9.03
CA ASP A 704 28.95 -40.89 -9.10
C ASP A 704 28.66 -40.26 -7.73
N VAL A 705 28.58 -38.94 -7.72
CA VAL A 705 28.23 -38.08 -6.59
C VAL A 705 27.20 -37.06 -7.06
N LEU A 706 26.14 -36.87 -6.29
CA LEU A 706 25.20 -35.77 -6.51
C LEU A 706 25.62 -34.62 -5.59
N LEU A 707 25.87 -33.45 -6.16
CA LEU A 707 26.25 -32.24 -5.45
C LEU A 707 25.02 -31.35 -5.33
N THR A 708 24.69 -30.93 -4.11
CA THR A 708 23.68 -29.89 -3.86
C THR A 708 24.40 -28.57 -3.71
N VAL A 709 24.13 -27.62 -4.61
CA VAL A 709 24.64 -26.25 -4.54
C VAL A 709 23.57 -25.37 -3.92
N SER A 710 23.88 -24.79 -2.76
CA SER A 710 23.01 -23.84 -2.05
C SER A 710 23.70 -22.47 -1.99
N LEU A 711 22.90 -21.41 -2.04
CA LEU A 711 23.37 -20.04 -1.90
C LEU A 711 22.92 -19.51 -0.55
N TYR A 712 23.77 -18.74 0.11
CA TYR A 712 23.46 -18.05 1.35
C TYR A 712 23.85 -16.57 1.25
N SER A 713 23.15 -15.70 1.97
CA SER A 713 23.65 -14.35 2.23
C SER A 713 24.84 -14.38 3.18
N THR A 714 25.54 -13.25 3.34
CA THR A 714 26.62 -13.11 4.33
C THR A 714 26.14 -13.24 5.77
N GLU A 715 24.83 -13.11 6.00
CA GLU A 715 24.19 -13.33 7.30
C GLU A 715 23.71 -14.78 7.51
N GLY A 716 23.93 -15.65 6.51
CA GLY A 716 23.57 -17.06 6.58
C GLY A 716 22.11 -17.37 6.20
N VAL A 717 21.37 -16.43 5.62
CA VAL A 717 20.02 -16.66 5.08
C VAL A 717 20.13 -17.44 3.77
N GLU A 718 19.38 -18.53 3.61
CA GLU A 718 19.38 -19.29 2.35
C GLU A 718 18.69 -18.50 1.22
N ILE A 719 19.32 -18.47 0.05
CA ILE A 719 18.89 -17.68 -1.11
C ILE A 719 18.51 -18.60 -2.28
N GLY A 720 17.31 -18.40 -2.81
CA GLY A 720 16.81 -19.16 -3.94
C GLY A 720 16.54 -20.64 -3.61
N SER A 721 16.52 -21.48 -4.63
CA SER A 721 16.35 -22.93 -4.47
C SER A 721 17.67 -23.67 -4.74
N PRO A 722 17.99 -24.72 -3.97
CA PRO A 722 19.18 -25.53 -4.21
C PRO A 722 19.19 -26.15 -5.61
N THR A 723 20.37 -26.18 -6.24
CA THR A 723 20.58 -26.78 -7.57
C THR A 723 21.40 -28.05 -7.47
N TYR A 724 21.02 -29.08 -8.21
CA TYR A 724 21.69 -30.37 -8.17
C TYR A 724 22.61 -30.58 -9.38
N LEU A 725 23.89 -30.88 -9.13
CA LEU A 725 24.89 -31.19 -10.15
C LEU A 725 25.36 -32.63 -10.00
N SER A 726 25.53 -33.36 -11.11
CA SER A 726 26.11 -34.71 -11.08
C SER A 726 27.60 -34.66 -11.40
N ALA A 727 28.41 -35.26 -10.53
CA ALA A 727 29.85 -35.36 -10.67
C ALA A 727 30.29 -36.83 -10.64
N ASN A 728 31.21 -37.21 -11.53
CA ASN A 728 31.85 -38.54 -11.48
C ASN A 728 33.26 -38.40 -10.89
N VAL A 729 33.55 -39.17 -9.84
CA VAL A 729 34.84 -39.15 -9.14
C VAL A 729 35.65 -40.38 -9.54
N GLN A 730 36.83 -40.16 -10.12
CA GLN A 730 37.78 -41.24 -10.39
C GLN A 730 38.88 -41.23 -9.33
N ALA A 731 39.06 -42.36 -8.64
CA ALA A 731 40.09 -42.52 -7.63
C ALA A 731 41.45 -42.74 -8.32
N ASP A 732 42.42 -41.89 -7.98
CA ASP A 732 43.76 -41.91 -8.55
C ASP A 732 44.63 -42.95 -7.81
N TRP A 733 44.57 -44.22 -8.25
CA TRP A 733 45.25 -45.36 -7.60
C TRP A 733 46.76 -45.45 -7.89
N GLU A 734 47.27 -44.63 -8.80
CA GLU A 734 48.61 -44.76 -9.38
C GLU A 734 49.73 -44.51 -8.34
N GLY A 735 49.50 -43.63 -7.36
CA GLY A 735 50.49 -43.31 -6.32
C GLY A 735 50.57 -44.34 -5.18
N VAL A 736 49.42 -44.80 -4.67
CA VAL A 736 49.38 -45.76 -3.55
C VAL A 736 49.78 -47.16 -4.01
N GLY A 737 49.33 -47.57 -5.21
CA GLY A 737 49.75 -48.83 -5.82
C GLY A 737 51.26 -48.88 -6.04
N ALA A 738 51.85 -47.80 -6.59
CA ALA A 738 53.29 -47.71 -6.78
C ALA A 738 54.08 -47.70 -5.47
N ALA A 739 53.60 -46.99 -4.43
CA ALA A 739 54.27 -46.93 -3.13
C ALA A 739 54.23 -48.28 -2.38
N VAL A 740 53.09 -48.98 -2.41
CA VAL A 740 52.98 -50.34 -1.85
C VAL A 740 53.89 -51.30 -2.62
N LEU A 741 53.91 -51.22 -3.95
CA LEU A 741 54.75 -52.07 -4.78
C LEU A 741 56.25 -51.76 -4.58
N ALA A 742 56.63 -50.49 -4.45
CA ALA A 742 57.99 -50.07 -4.07
C ALA A 742 58.37 -50.56 -2.67
N THR A 743 57.47 -50.48 -1.70
CA THR A 743 57.69 -50.98 -0.32
C THR A 743 57.87 -52.50 -0.32
N ILE A 744 57.04 -53.23 -1.07
CA ILE A 744 57.17 -54.68 -1.25
C ILE A 744 58.53 -55.00 -1.90
N VAL A 745 58.93 -54.26 -2.93
CA VAL A 745 60.24 -54.44 -3.59
C VAL A 745 61.40 -54.19 -2.62
N VAL A 746 61.34 -53.13 -1.80
CA VAL A 746 62.34 -52.85 -0.77
C VAL A 746 62.37 -53.94 0.30
N LEU A 747 61.21 -54.46 0.73
CA LEU A 747 61.12 -55.54 1.72
C LEU A 747 61.69 -56.86 1.16
N PHE A 748 61.39 -57.19 -0.09
CA PHE A 748 61.98 -58.36 -0.79
C PHE A 748 63.50 -58.23 -0.93
N PHE A 749 64.00 -57.05 -1.30
CA PHE A 749 65.44 -56.78 -1.37
C PHE A 749 66.12 -56.84 0.00
N GLY A 750 65.51 -56.27 1.04
CA GLY A 750 66.01 -56.29 2.41
C GLY A 750 66.13 -57.71 2.99
N ILE A 751 65.10 -58.54 2.80
CA ILE A 751 65.09 -59.95 3.22
C ILE A 751 66.14 -60.76 2.42
N GLY A 752 66.29 -60.48 1.12
CA GLY A 752 67.30 -61.11 0.26
C GLY A 752 68.74 -60.82 0.69
N ILE A 753 69.04 -59.58 1.07
CA ILE A 753 70.37 -59.16 1.55
C ILE A 753 70.69 -59.78 2.93
N TRP A 754 69.73 -59.76 3.86
CA TRP A 754 69.89 -60.35 5.19
C TRP A 754 70.19 -61.86 5.14
N ARG A 755 69.51 -62.60 4.24
CA ARG A 755 69.72 -64.03 4.05
C ARG A 755 71.08 -64.38 3.42
N ASN A 756 71.64 -63.50 2.58
CA ASN A 756 72.95 -63.70 1.93
C ASN A 756 74.12 -63.46 2.90
N VAL A 757 74.01 -62.46 3.78
CA VAL A 757 75.06 -62.15 4.78
C VAL A 757 75.11 -63.20 5.90
N HIS A 758 73.95 -63.76 6.30
CA HIS A 758 73.93 -64.77 7.36
C HIS A 758 74.51 -66.12 6.92
N ARG A 759 74.42 -66.48 5.62
CA ARG A 759 74.95 -67.76 5.12
C ARG A 759 76.45 -67.74 4.82
N ARG A 760 77.09 -66.58 4.67
CA ARG A 760 78.54 -66.46 4.40
C ARG A 760 79.43 -66.29 5.64
N ARG A 761 78.87 -66.20 6.86
CA ARG A 761 79.66 -66.11 8.11
C ARG A 761 79.99 -67.45 8.79
N LYS A 762 79.68 -68.60 8.17
CA LYS A 762 80.00 -69.93 8.74
C LYS A 762 80.90 -70.83 7.88
N ALA A 763 81.64 -70.27 6.92
CA ALA A 763 82.66 -71.03 6.21
C ALA A 763 83.95 -70.21 6.00
N ARG A 764 84.95 -70.58 6.82
CA ARG A 764 86.40 -70.49 6.58
C ARG A 764 87.13 -69.23 7.06
N ALA A 765 87.40 -69.24 8.37
CA ALA A 765 88.79 -69.15 8.82
C ALA A 765 89.50 -70.48 8.49
N ALA A 766 90.38 -70.48 7.48
CA ALA A 766 91.46 -71.45 7.28
C ALA A 766 92.36 -70.95 6.13
N GLU A 767 93.51 -70.40 6.53
CA GLU A 767 94.84 -70.39 5.88
C GLU A 767 94.95 -70.01 4.39
N ALA A 768 95.58 -68.88 4.04
CA ALA A 768 97.02 -68.58 4.09
C ALA A 768 97.85 -69.28 3.00
N SER A 769 98.23 -68.52 1.95
CA SER A 769 99.60 -68.42 1.40
C SER A 769 99.60 -67.61 0.09
N ALA A 770 100.51 -66.65 0.01
CA ALA A 770 100.81 -65.74 -1.09
C ALA A 770 101.76 -66.40 -2.15
N PRO A 771 102.40 -65.69 -3.11
CA PRO A 771 102.02 -64.59 -4.03
C PRO A 771 102.53 -64.82 -5.50
N SER A 772 102.39 -63.76 -6.34
CA SER A 772 103.18 -63.40 -7.55
C SER A 772 102.96 -64.23 -8.83
N ASP A 773 102.98 -63.70 -10.07
CA ASP A 773 103.40 -62.39 -10.58
C ASP A 773 102.98 -62.21 -12.06
N ALA A 774 103.16 -60.97 -12.55
CA ALA A 774 103.52 -60.53 -13.91
C ALA A 774 102.44 -60.12 -14.95
N ALA A 775 102.33 -58.78 -15.03
CA ALA A 775 101.79 -57.81 -16.01
C ALA A 775 102.39 -57.90 -17.46
N PRO A 776 102.31 -56.89 -18.38
CA PRO A 776 101.60 -55.58 -18.41
C PRO A 776 101.02 -55.12 -19.81
N ALA A 777 100.55 -53.85 -19.84
CA ALA A 777 100.50 -52.86 -20.95
C ALA A 777 99.37 -52.98 -22.02
N GLU A 778 98.75 -51.93 -22.61
CA GLU A 778 98.92 -50.46 -22.63
C GLU A 778 97.69 -49.80 -23.32
N ALA A 779 97.19 -48.69 -22.74
CA ALA A 779 96.89 -47.37 -23.35
C ALA A 779 96.37 -47.19 -24.80
N SER A 780 95.25 -46.47 -24.96
CA SER A 780 95.13 -45.14 -25.65
C SER A 780 93.69 -44.82 -26.12
N ALA A 781 93.21 -43.62 -25.79
CA ALA A 781 92.13 -42.86 -26.46
C ALA A 781 92.73 -42.05 -27.65
N PRO A 782 92.10 -41.10 -28.40
CA PRO A 782 90.82 -40.38 -28.15
C PRO A 782 90.00 -39.86 -29.40
N ALA A 783 88.95 -39.08 -29.09
CA ALA A 783 88.50 -37.79 -29.69
C ALA A 783 87.63 -37.66 -30.99
N ALA A 784 86.47 -36.99 -30.77
CA ALA A 784 85.88 -35.81 -31.47
C ALA A 784 85.37 -35.93 -32.93
N GLU A 785 84.38 -35.18 -33.44
CA GLU A 785 83.24 -34.35 -32.97
C GLU A 785 82.53 -33.79 -34.26
N ALA A 786 81.31 -33.24 -34.13
CA ALA A 786 80.52 -32.39 -35.06
C ALA A 786 79.60 -33.11 -36.09
N GLY A 787 78.38 -32.64 -36.39
CA GLY A 787 77.71 -31.36 -36.11
C GLY A 787 76.21 -31.37 -36.46
N ARG A 788 75.54 -30.24 -36.20
CA ARG A 788 74.08 -29.96 -36.17
C ARG A 788 73.40 -29.84 -37.55
N ALA A 789 72.09 -30.10 -37.62
CA ALA A 789 70.98 -29.11 -37.71
C ALA A 789 69.77 -29.52 -38.60
N ALA A 790 68.58 -29.11 -38.13
CA ALA A 790 67.34 -28.69 -38.84
C ALA A 790 66.28 -29.73 -39.34
N ASP A 791 65.13 -29.70 -38.65
CA ASP A 791 63.74 -29.36 -39.07
C ASP A 791 62.97 -30.02 -40.26
N ALA A 792 61.67 -30.25 -39.96
CA ALA A 792 60.44 -30.35 -40.76
C ALA A 792 60.09 -31.54 -41.72
N ALA A 793 58.80 -31.95 -41.63
CA ALA A 793 58.01 -32.99 -42.35
C ALA A 793 57.53 -32.52 -43.76
N PRO A 794 56.48 -33.07 -44.48
CA PRO A 794 55.57 -34.26 -44.33
C PRO A 794 55.19 -35.01 -45.67
N GLU A 795 54.15 -35.88 -45.63
CA GLU A 795 53.25 -36.43 -46.72
C GLU A 795 53.87 -37.27 -47.88
N ALA A 796 53.22 -38.20 -48.62
CA ALA A 796 51.93 -38.92 -48.70
C ALA A 796 52.12 -40.08 -49.74
N ASP A 797 51.23 -41.10 -49.84
CA ASP A 797 50.56 -41.52 -51.12
C ASP A 797 49.54 -42.69 -50.98
N ALA A 798 48.56 -42.74 -51.90
CA ALA A 798 47.36 -43.61 -52.04
C ALA A 798 47.65 -44.94 -52.83
N PRO A 799 46.67 -45.79 -53.32
CA PRO A 799 45.19 -45.73 -53.34
C PRO A 799 44.34 -47.04 -53.16
N ALA A 800 43.01 -46.83 -53.05
CA ALA A 800 41.80 -47.55 -53.58
C ALA A 800 41.33 -48.99 -53.20
N GLN A 801 40.05 -49.04 -52.73
CA GLN A 801 38.94 -50.04 -52.86
C GLN A 801 39.12 -51.47 -52.29
N LYS A 802 38.14 -52.20 -51.74
CA LYS A 802 36.66 -52.19 -51.77
C LYS A 802 36.09 -53.07 -50.61
N ASP A 803 34.89 -52.69 -50.15
CA ASP A 803 33.71 -53.47 -49.69
C ASP A 803 33.65 -54.41 -48.45
N GLU A 804 32.49 -54.23 -47.76
CA GLU A 804 31.61 -55.17 -47.02
C GLU A 804 31.88 -55.55 -45.53
N ASP A 805 31.08 -54.94 -44.63
CA ASP A 805 30.06 -55.49 -43.67
C ASP A 805 30.09 -57.01 -43.32
N PRO A 806 29.44 -57.58 -42.25
CA PRO A 806 28.49 -56.99 -41.27
C PRO A 806 28.51 -57.46 -39.78
N ARG A 807 27.59 -56.85 -38.99
CA ARG A 807 26.72 -57.41 -37.91
C ARG A 807 27.36 -57.73 -36.53
N ASP A 808 26.68 -57.74 -35.38
CA ASP A 808 25.33 -57.42 -34.88
C ASP A 808 25.40 -57.45 -33.33
N GLU A 809 24.36 -56.91 -32.67
CA GLU A 809 23.96 -56.96 -31.23
C GLU A 809 24.48 -55.88 -30.26
#